data_AF-W9ZZW4-F1
#
_entry.id   AF-W9ZZW4-F1
#
_cell.length_a   1.000
_cell.length_b   1.000
_cell.length_c   1.000
_cell.angle_alpha   90.00
_cell.angle_beta   90.00
_cell.angle_gamma   90.00
#
_symmetry.space_group_name_H-M   'P 1'
#
loop_
_entity.id
_entity.type
_entity.pdbx_description
1 polymer ?
#
loop_
_entity_poly.entity_id
_entity_poly.type
_entity_poly.pdbx_seq_one_letter_code
_entity_poly.pdbx_strand_id
1 'polypeptide(L)'
;MIGRLQKSKNAHGFLSAGGVQNVLQQLSLEAPFALFHMPAQNSGAFMYRTAASVTFETFELSPSNKDVMETRGRLVRRFPANATEILCRDVEDADFQDAFAKTLAKMSHQTVKETKHKLKKAKQEHIEDRETVHPRIVVDLLPGILRGVGKQVSVTGISKNTHEEVTWSNSKLPWRRSPLWLLIRVGLQLTMVRFSSRGQDMYKEFMVLLMAEVLDISTKHDAGSDELRTMSAKICRRLCKLDHPYDGRWLIHVRHILSETSQFLTHRWDHICMESERPLALTAIERFTLDDSIRLSLPEIDTFVASVSAREETIRSVHFNPVAYVRLLDDNCLPTIKTGEGYLSFRLAILESWVAANLELWLKHHIGEDDACKKLKELIQSYHQVASRQYPDRPEGASRMLLTVGELWVAMDKAAIHAIPSLMLYEPEVPIEIWQALLLTAGAKAERLHLFEKYLLNRQRVAQEDGRPSIFRSYGCSRSFLIDYFSASPEHQQLKARIEAQAWAQRQEKKRELRRLKEEYSMWMEEYHGRTECDGYTREENGIPVWCHFRACLRCGYLNKADRLEIDMHEWPLPQHEFEAQSTIFELSVHAIFSEWRDSTLYVINDVLLSEQSENPHPQSSHPLRDYPPLHEFFRTGKGYRVHLLSETKPNIITHRRTLYVHSCTESDVCVNKGLRYQYFDGSRGWFLEQFLPTKGLSHLCTLSLSGRAHKLRRFIMRTWHCPEYMSLSEYKALAELPYGYNIQWQSILNQLAMPRIDFNKM
;
A
#
# COMPACT_ATOMS: atom_id res chain seq x y z
N MET A 1 -32.44 -30.06 -19.35
CA MET A 1 -32.09 -28.81 -18.62
C MET A 1 -31.02 -27.99 -19.34
N ILE A 2 -29.78 -28.51 -19.44
CA ILE A 2 -28.63 -27.76 -19.99
C ILE A 2 -28.87 -27.28 -21.42
N GLY A 3 -29.44 -28.13 -22.29
CA GLY A 3 -29.78 -27.73 -23.65
C GLY A 3 -30.73 -26.52 -23.73
N ARG A 4 -31.71 -26.39 -22.82
CA ARG A 4 -32.59 -25.21 -22.76
C ARG A 4 -31.87 -23.97 -22.22
N LEU A 5 -30.98 -24.13 -21.24
CA LEU A 5 -30.12 -23.04 -20.76
C LEU A 5 -29.17 -22.53 -21.86
N GLN A 6 -28.74 -23.41 -22.78
CA GLN A 6 -27.97 -23.02 -23.95
C GLN A 6 -28.85 -22.33 -25.00
N LYS A 7 -30.02 -22.89 -25.33
CA LYS A 7 -30.98 -22.32 -26.28
C LYS A 7 -31.51 -20.94 -25.86
N SER A 8 -31.63 -20.66 -24.56
CA SER A 8 -32.08 -19.35 -24.09
C SER A 8 -31.00 -18.26 -24.21
N LYS A 9 -29.74 -18.65 -24.45
CA LYS A 9 -28.61 -17.72 -24.50
C LYS A 9 -28.25 -17.32 -25.92
N ASN A 10 -27.75 -16.11 -26.06
CA ASN A 10 -27.04 -15.63 -27.25
C ASN A 10 -25.56 -16.05 -27.21
N ALA A 11 -24.83 -15.72 -28.27
CA ALA A 11 -23.39 -16.04 -28.41
C ALA A 11 -22.50 -15.39 -27.33
N HIS A 12 -22.97 -14.33 -26.67
CA HIS A 12 -22.26 -13.64 -25.59
C HIS A 12 -22.56 -14.26 -24.20
N GLY A 13 -23.41 -15.29 -24.14
CA GLY A 13 -23.79 -15.95 -22.89
C GLY A 13 -24.89 -15.25 -22.09
N PHE A 14 -25.48 -14.17 -22.64
CA PHE A 14 -26.65 -13.46 -22.12
C PHE A 14 -27.94 -14.08 -22.65
N LEU A 15 -29.08 -13.79 -22.02
CA LEU A 15 -30.37 -14.27 -22.51
C LEU A 15 -30.80 -13.50 -23.77
N SER A 16 -31.40 -14.20 -24.74
CA SER A 16 -32.07 -13.57 -25.88
C SER A 16 -33.58 -13.67 -25.71
N ALA A 17 -34.33 -12.65 -26.11
CA ALA A 17 -35.79 -12.67 -26.00
C ALA A 17 -36.40 -13.85 -26.76
N GLY A 18 -36.02 -14.05 -28.03
CA GLY A 18 -36.48 -15.20 -28.82
C GLY A 18 -36.10 -16.55 -28.21
N GLY A 19 -34.88 -16.69 -27.67
CA GLY A 19 -34.45 -17.92 -27.00
C GLY A 19 -35.21 -18.21 -25.70
N VAL A 20 -35.52 -17.17 -24.91
CA VAL A 20 -36.36 -17.31 -23.71
C VAL A 20 -37.78 -17.71 -24.09
N GLN A 21 -38.37 -17.06 -25.10
CA GLN A 21 -39.72 -17.38 -25.58
C GLN A 21 -39.82 -18.83 -26.11
N ASN A 22 -38.82 -19.27 -26.88
CA ASN A 22 -38.74 -20.65 -27.36
C ASN A 22 -38.70 -21.66 -26.20
N VAL A 23 -37.95 -21.35 -25.14
CA VAL A 23 -37.89 -22.18 -23.92
C VAL A 23 -39.23 -22.20 -23.17
N LEU A 24 -39.96 -21.09 -23.13
CA LEU A 24 -41.30 -21.01 -22.52
C LEU A 24 -42.31 -21.87 -23.30
N GLN A 25 -42.30 -21.79 -24.63
CA GLN A 25 -43.18 -22.60 -25.50
C GLN A 25 -42.88 -24.10 -25.43
N GLN A 26 -41.61 -24.48 -25.21
CA GLN A 26 -41.22 -25.87 -25.02
C GLN A 26 -41.51 -26.42 -23.61
N LEU A 27 -42.03 -25.62 -22.69
CA LEU A 27 -42.29 -26.03 -21.31
C LEU A 27 -43.58 -26.87 -21.22
N SER A 28 -43.43 -28.19 -21.31
CA SER A 28 -44.50 -29.18 -21.23
C SER A 28 -44.46 -29.98 -19.92
N LEU A 29 -45.49 -30.78 -19.64
CA LEU A 29 -45.50 -31.68 -18.48
C LEU A 29 -44.42 -32.78 -18.55
N GLU A 30 -44.03 -33.20 -19.76
CA GLU A 30 -42.96 -34.18 -19.98
C GLU A 30 -41.57 -33.60 -19.71
N ALA A 31 -41.40 -32.30 -19.91
CA ALA A 31 -40.17 -31.58 -19.64
C ALA A 31 -40.48 -30.27 -18.89
N PRO A 32 -40.80 -30.36 -17.59
CA PRO A 32 -41.50 -29.29 -16.89
C PRO A 32 -40.60 -28.21 -16.29
N PHE A 33 -39.33 -28.07 -16.68
CA PHE A 33 -38.42 -27.11 -16.03
C PHE A 33 -37.45 -26.38 -16.96
N ALA A 34 -37.02 -25.19 -16.54
CA ALA A 34 -36.04 -24.35 -17.23
C ALA A 34 -35.13 -23.61 -16.23
N LEU A 35 -33.94 -23.22 -16.69
CA LEU A 35 -33.00 -22.38 -15.97
C LEU A 35 -32.63 -21.17 -16.80
N PHE A 36 -32.52 -20.03 -16.13
CA PHE A 36 -32.09 -18.78 -16.73
C PHE A 36 -30.93 -18.17 -15.94
N HIS A 37 -29.93 -17.65 -16.65
CA HIS A 37 -28.75 -17.01 -16.07
C HIS A 37 -28.77 -15.51 -16.38
N MET A 38 -28.76 -14.67 -15.35
CA MET A 38 -28.72 -13.21 -15.48
C MET A 38 -27.42 -12.68 -14.86
N PRO A 39 -26.27 -12.82 -15.56
CA PRO A 39 -24.95 -12.51 -15.01
C PRO A 39 -24.81 -11.04 -14.60
N ALA A 40 -25.38 -10.09 -15.35
CA ALA A 40 -25.30 -8.67 -15.02
C ALA A 40 -25.97 -8.31 -13.68
N GLN A 41 -26.92 -9.11 -13.20
CA GLN A 41 -27.57 -8.95 -11.89
C GLN A 41 -27.12 -9.98 -10.86
N ASN A 42 -26.03 -10.71 -11.10
CA ASN A 42 -25.53 -11.73 -10.17
C ASN A 42 -26.61 -12.75 -9.73
N SER A 43 -27.49 -13.13 -10.65
CA SER A 43 -28.71 -13.87 -10.29
C SER A 43 -29.04 -15.00 -11.27
N GLY A 44 -29.77 -15.98 -10.74
CA GLY A 44 -30.32 -17.10 -11.47
C GLY A 44 -31.82 -17.24 -11.22
N ALA A 45 -32.49 -17.88 -12.17
CA ALA A 45 -33.88 -18.27 -11.99
C ALA A 45 -34.10 -19.73 -12.40
N PHE A 46 -34.87 -20.43 -11.60
CA PHE A 46 -35.36 -21.77 -11.86
C PHE A 46 -36.88 -21.71 -12.05
N MET A 47 -37.36 -22.26 -13.14
CA MET A 47 -38.78 -22.27 -13.47
C MET A 47 -39.24 -23.70 -13.60
N TYR A 48 -40.39 -24.03 -13.02
CA TYR A 48 -41.01 -25.33 -13.24
C TYR A 48 -42.54 -25.25 -13.37
N ARG A 49 -43.10 -26.15 -14.18
CA ARG A 49 -44.52 -26.23 -14.55
C ARG A 49 -45.19 -27.41 -13.84
N THR A 50 -46.39 -27.17 -13.33
CA THR A 50 -47.35 -28.18 -12.87
C THR A 50 -48.53 -28.24 -13.84
N ALA A 51 -49.55 -29.05 -13.53
CA ALA A 51 -50.76 -29.10 -14.36
C ALA A 51 -51.48 -27.75 -14.46
N ALA A 52 -51.48 -26.95 -13.39
CA ALA A 52 -52.29 -25.73 -13.29
C ALA A 52 -51.47 -24.43 -13.29
N SER A 53 -50.19 -24.49 -12.90
CA SER A 53 -49.37 -23.30 -12.65
C SER A 53 -47.92 -23.47 -13.08
N VAL A 54 -47.23 -22.36 -13.25
CA VAL A 54 -45.78 -22.27 -13.39
C VAL A 54 -45.23 -21.50 -12.19
N THR A 55 -44.24 -22.08 -11.52
CA THR A 55 -43.54 -21.43 -10.41
C THR A 55 -42.18 -20.94 -10.87
N PHE A 56 -41.88 -19.68 -10.54
CA PHE A 56 -40.64 -19.00 -10.84
C PHE A 56 -39.86 -18.72 -9.55
N GLU A 57 -38.71 -19.36 -9.42
CA GLU A 57 -37.84 -19.31 -8.25
C GLU A 57 -36.57 -18.50 -8.56
N THR A 58 -36.32 -17.41 -7.83
CA THR A 58 -35.15 -16.54 -8.05
C THR A 58 -34.15 -16.61 -6.90
N PHE A 59 -32.86 -16.48 -7.22
CA PHE A 59 -31.78 -16.53 -6.24
C PHE A 59 -30.49 -15.87 -6.72
N GLU A 60 -29.71 -15.41 -5.76
CA GLU A 60 -28.37 -14.85 -5.95
C GLU A 60 -27.36 -15.94 -6.30
N LEU A 61 -26.39 -15.67 -7.17
CA LEU A 61 -25.35 -16.64 -7.55
C LEU A 61 -24.02 -16.44 -6.84
N SER A 62 -23.56 -15.21 -6.63
CA SER A 62 -22.27 -14.91 -6.00
C SER A 62 -22.49 -14.08 -4.73
N PRO A 63 -21.98 -14.50 -3.57
CA PRO A 63 -22.07 -13.70 -2.35
C PRO A 63 -21.10 -12.50 -2.38
N SER A 64 -21.34 -11.53 -1.51
CA SER A 64 -20.45 -10.36 -1.35
C SER A 64 -19.05 -10.78 -0.87
N ASN A 65 -18.01 -9.99 -1.19
CA ASN A 65 -16.67 -10.25 -0.68
C ASN A 65 -16.65 -10.32 0.84
N LYS A 66 -17.42 -9.44 1.50
CA LYS A 66 -17.54 -9.39 2.94
C LYS A 66 -18.03 -10.72 3.50
N ASP A 67 -19.12 -11.25 2.96
CA ASP A 67 -19.69 -12.52 3.45
C ASP A 67 -18.71 -13.69 3.24
N VAL A 68 -17.94 -13.68 2.15
CA VAL A 68 -16.91 -14.71 1.92
C VAL A 68 -15.76 -14.59 2.92
N MET A 69 -15.24 -13.38 3.12
CA MET A 69 -14.05 -13.14 3.94
C MET A 69 -14.33 -13.23 5.44
N GLU A 70 -15.52 -12.85 5.90
CA GLU A 70 -15.90 -12.90 7.31
C GLU A 70 -16.34 -14.30 7.77
N THR A 71 -16.76 -15.15 6.84
CA THR A 71 -17.26 -16.49 7.19
C THR A 71 -16.12 -17.37 7.71
N ARG A 72 -16.23 -17.79 8.98
CA ARG A 72 -15.41 -18.86 9.54
C ARG A 72 -16.02 -20.21 9.18
N GLY A 73 -15.28 -21.04 8.46
CA GLY A 73 -15.72 -22.38 8.06
C GLY A 73 -16.37 -22.41 6.67
N ARG A 74 -17.68 -22.69 6.59
CA ARG A 74 -18.39 -22.83 5.31
C ARG A 74 -19.57 -21.88 5.22
N LEU A 75 -19.64 -21.10 4.14
CA LEU A 75 -20.76 -20.20 3.88
C LEU A 75 -21.99 -21.03 3.48
N VAL A 76 -23.03 -20.97 4.31
CA VAL A 76 -24.29 -21.69 4.08
C VAL A 76 -25.28 -20.77 3.38
N ARG A 77 -25.70 -21.13 2.16
CA ARG A 77 -26.64 -20.37 1.34
C ARG A 77 -27.90 -21.18 1.08
N ARG A 78 -29.06 -20.52 1.09
CA ARG A 78 -30.38 -21.13 0.88
C ARG A 78 -30.92 -20.75 -0.49
N PHE A 79 -31.58 -21.70 -1.15
CA PHE A 79 -32.15 -21.53 -2.48
C PHE A 79 -33.55 -22.16 -2.57
N PRO A 80 -34.54 -21.51 -3.19
CA PRO A 80 -34.47 -20.15 -3.74
C PRO A 80 -34.58 -19.08 -2.65
N ALA A 81 -34.39 -17.82 -3.04
CA ALA A 81 -34.64 -16.65 -2.19
C ALA A 81 -36.11 -16.22 -2.26
N ASN A 82 -36.69 -16.20 -3.46
CA ASN A 82 -38.10 -15.90 -3.69
C ASN A 82 -38.73 -16.92 -4.65
N ALA A 83 -40.04 -17.14 -4.52
CA ALA A 83 -40.83 -17.98 -5.42
C ALA A 83 -42.19 -17.33 -5.71
N THR A 84 -42.54 -17.24 -6.99
CA THR A 84 -43.81 -16.69 -7.46
C THR A 84 -44.52 -17.72 -8.35
N GLU A 85 -45.78 -18.03 -8.05
CA GLU A 85 -46.63 -18.92 -8.83
C GLU A 85 -47.56 -18.11 -9.73
N ILE A 86 -47.65 -18.49 -11.01
CA ILE A 86 -48.49 -17.88 -12.04
C ILE A 86 -49.31 -19.00 -12.69
N LEU A 87 -50.57 -18.75 -13.07
CA LEU A 87 -51.39 -19.76 -13.73
C LEU A 87 -50.90 -20.03 -15.15
N CYS A 88 -51.02 -21.28 -15.63
CA CYS A 88 -50.58 -21.64 -16.98
C CYS A 88 -51.19 -20.75 -18.07
N ARG A 89 -52.48 -20.41 -17.95
CA ARG A 89 -53.19 -19.52 -18.89
C ARG A 89 -52.53 -18.15 -19.06
N ASP A 90 -51.98 -17.61 -17.97
CA ASP A 90 -51.38 -16.27 -17.97
C ASP A 90 -49.93 -16.33 -18.48
N VAL A 91 -49.25 -17.47 -18.32
CA VAL A 91 -47.91 -17.72 -18.88
C VAL A 91 -47.94 -18.07 -20.37
N GLU A 92 -49.04 -18.67 -20.84
CA GLU A 92 -49.28 -19.02 -22.25
C GLU A 92 -49.73 -17.81 -23.09
N ASP A 93 -50.11 -16.71 -22.45
CA ASP A 93 -50.42 -15.46 -23.10
C ASP A 93 -49.20 -14.91 -23.89
N ALA A 94 -49.44 -14.55 -25.16
CA ALA A 94 -48.38 -14.16 -26.08
C ALA A 94 -47.71 -12.83 -25.67
N ASP A 95 -48.50 -11.87 -25.17
CA ASP A 95 -48.01 -10.56 -24.75
C ASP A 95 -47.20 -10.69 -23.46
N PHE A 96 -47.64 -11.54 -22.53
CA PHE A 96 -46.85 -11.89 -21.35
C PHE A 96 -45.50 -12.50 -21.72
N GLN A 97 -45.48 -13.51 -22.61
CA GLN A 97 -44.23 -14.17 -23.00
C GLN A 97 -43.25 -13.20 -23.65
N ASP A 98 -43.72 -12.33 -24.54
CA ASP A 98 -42.90 -11.33 -25.20
C ASP A 98 -42.31 -10.33 -24.19
N ALA A 99 -43.16 -9.74 -23.33
CA ALA A 99 -42.73 -8.79 -22.31
C ALA A 99 -41.75 -9.42 -21.30
N PHE A 100 -42.04 -10.64 -20.85
CA PHE A 100 -41.20 -11.37 -19.90
C PHE A 100 -39.86 -11.75 -20.52
N ALA A 101 -39.86 -12.25 -21.76
CA ALA A 101 -38.65 -12.60 -22.47
C ALA A 101 -37.74 -11.38 -22.72
N LYS A 102 -38.31 -10.25 -23.15
CA LYS A 102 -37.58 -8.98 -23.30
C LYS A 102 -37.02 -8.49 -21.97
N THR A 103 -37.78 -8.61 -20.88
CA THR A 103 -37.36 -8.22 -19.53
C THR A 103 -36.18 -9.07 -19.05
N LEU A 104 -36.25 -10.40 -19.15
CA LEU A 104 -35.15 -11.29 -18.76
C LEU A 104 -33.91 -11.09 -19.63
N ALA A 105 -34.08 -10.90 -20.95
CA ALA A 105 -32.99 -10.57 -21.85
C ALA A 105 -32.28 -9.30 -21.39
N LYS A 106 -33.02 -8.21 -21.16
CA LYS A 106 -32.49 -6.93 -20.68
C LYS A 106 -31.78 -7.05 -19.34
N MET A 107 -32.40 -7.72 -18.35
CA MET A 107 -31.78 -7.95 -17.04
C MET A 107 -30.49 -8.76 -17.15
N SER A 108 -30.37 -9.67 -18.12
CA SER A 108 -29.18 -10.51 -18.24
C SER A 108 -27.90 -9.78 -18.64
N HIS A 109 -28.00 -8.67 -19.41
CA HIS A 109 -26.84 -7.93 -19.91
C HIS A 109 -26.72 -6.49 -19.39
N GLN A 110 -27.82 -5.81 -19.07
CA GLN A 110 -27.77 -4.39 -18.69
C GLN A 110 -27.37 -4.22 -17.21
N THR A 111 -26.24 -3.55 -16.96
CA THR A 111 -25.82 -3.23 -15.58
C THR A 111 -26.61 -2.05 -15.00
N VAL A 112 -26.95 -2.12 -13.72
CA VAL A 112 -27.62 -1.03 -12.97
C VAL A 112 -26.64 -0.40 -11.98
N LYS A 113 -26.32 0.89 -12.12
CA LYS A 113 -25.27 1.55 -11.33
C LYS A 113 -25.51 1.47 -9.82
N GLU A 114 -26.77 1.61 -9.42
CA GLU A 114 -27.20 1.59 -8.03
C GLU A 114 -26.93 0.23 -7.39
N THR A 115 -26.90 -0.85 -8.16
CA THR A 115 -26.64 -2.21 -7.65
C THR A 115 -25.14 -2.53 -7.49
N LYS A 116 -24.26 -1.67 -8.00
CA LYS A 116 -22.81 -1.80 -7.82
C LYS A 116 -22.36 -1.11 -6.54
N HIS A 117 -21.39 -1.73 -5.86
CA HIS A 117 -20.79 -1.14 -4.68
C HIS A 117 -19.98 0.11 -5.04
N LYS A 118 -19.95 1.10 -4.15
CA LYS A 118 -19.21 2.35 -4.35
C LYS A 118 -18.24 2.57 -3.20
N LEU A 119 -17.12 3.23 -3.51
CA LEU A 119 -16.10 3.63 -2.54
C LEU A 119 -15.87 5.14 -2.62
N LYS A 120 -15.70 5.78 -1.47
CA LYS A 120 -15.44 7.22 -1.39
C LYS A 120 -13.95 7.50 -1.53
N LYS A 121 -13.54 8.26 -2.55
CA LYS A 121 -12.18 8.75 -2.75
C LYS A 121 -12.23 10.20 -3.22
N ALA A 122 -11.38 11.07 -2.64
CA ALA A 122 -11.40 12.50 -2.94
C ALA A 122 -12.78 13.16 -2.77
N LYS A 123 -13.55 12.72 -1.76
CA LYS A 123 -14.95 13.11 -1.51
C LYS A 123 -15.95 12.73 -2.63
N GLN A 124 -15.51 12.01 -3.67
CA GLN A 124 -16.35 11.48 -4.74
C GLN A 124 -16.59 9.98 -4.56
N GLU A 125 -17.75 9.51 -5.01
CA GLU A 125 -18.05 8.08 -5.06
C GLU A 125 -17.53 7.48 -6.36
N HIS A 126 -16.85 6.34 -6.26
CA HIS A 126 -16.32 5.59 -7.39
C HIS A 126 -16.88 4.18 -7.35
N ILE A 127 -17.30 3.66 -8.49
CA ILE A 127 -17.75 2.26 -8.60
C ILE A 127 -16.59 1.33 -8.26
N GLU A 128 -16.84 0.31 -7.44
CA GLU A 128 -15.92 -0.77 -7.11
C GLU A 128 -16.29 -2.02 -7.91
N ASP A 129 -15.66 -2.17 -9.09
CA ASP A 129 -15.93 -3.30 -9.99
C ASP A 129 -15.41 -4.65 -9.47
N ARG A 130 -14.62 -4.68 -8.38
CA ARG A 130 -14.16 -5.93 -7.76
C ARG A 130 -15.21 -6.57 -6.84
N GLU A 131 -16.27 -5.84 -6.49
CA GLU A 131 -17.37 -6.36 -5.69
C GLU A 131 -18.46 -7.01 -6.55
N THR A 132 -19.23 -7.96 -5.98
CA THR A 132 -20.40 -8.52 -6.65
C THR A 132 -21.53 -7.52 -6.77
N VAL A 133 -22.27 -7.60 -7.87
CA VAL A 133 -23.50 -6.84 -8.06
C VAL A 133 -24.57 -7.33 -7.08
N HIS A 134 -25.29 -6.41 -6.43
CA HIS A 134 -26.41 -6.75 -5.55
C HIS A 134 -27.57 -7.34 -6.36
N PRO A 135 -28.12 -8.51 -6.00
CA PRO A 135 -29.07 -9.27 -6.84
C PRO A 135 -30.50 -8.72 -6.90
N ARG A 136 -30.75 -7.52 -6.37
CA ARG A 136 -32.10 -6.99 -6.08
C ARG A 136 -32.99 -6.83 -7.31
N ILE A 137 -32.40 -6.62 -8.48
CA ILE A 137 -33.15 -6.48 -9.74
C ILE A 137 -33.89 -7.78 -10.08
N VAL A 138 -33.29 -8.95 -9.80
CA VAL A 138 -33.88 -10.26 -10.12
C VAL A 138 -34.46 -10.92 -8.87
N VAL A 139 -33.87 -10.73 -7.70
CA VAL A 139 -34.33 -11.36 -6.46
C VAL A 139 -35.49 -10.61 -5.82
N ASP A 140 -35.59 -9.28 -5.97
CA ASP A 140 -36.63 -8.47 -5.30
C ASP A 140 -37.60 -7.85 -6.31
N LEU A 141 -37.10 -7.09 -7.28
CA LEU A 141 -37.93 -6.36 -8.25
C LEU A 141 -38.72 -7.31 -9.16
N LEU A 142 -38.06 -8.29 -9.77
CA LEU A 142 -38.73 -9.20 -10.71
C LEU A 142 -39.88 -10.00 -10.05
N PRO A 143 -39.71 -10.63 -8.86
CA PRO A 143 -40.82 -11.22 -8.13
C PRO A 143 -41.92 -10.21 -7.79
N GLY A 144 -41.57 -8.96 -7.46
CA GLY A 144 -42.53 -7.89 -7.25
C GLY A 144 -43.41 -7.62 -8.48
N ILE A 145 -42.82 -7.61 -9.68
CA ILE A 145 -43.55 -7.47 -10.96
C ILE A 145 -44.44 -8.70 -11.19
N LEU A 146 -43.89 -9.91 -11.03
CA LEU A 146 -44.61 -11.16 -11.29
C LEU A 146 -45.79 -11.39 -10.34
N ARG A 147 -45.78 -10.81 -9.14
CA ARG A 147 -46.93 -10.84 -8.22
C ARG A 147 -48.16 -10.09 -8.75
N GLY A 148 -48.01 -9.21 -9.74
CA GLY A 148 -49.16 -8.55 -10.37
C GLY A 148 -50.07 -9.50 -11.16
N VAL A 149 -49.50 -10.60 -11.66
CA VAL A 149 -50.20 -11.63 -12.46
C VAL A 149 -50.22 -13.01 -11.78
N GLY A 150 -49.71 -13.09 -10.56
CA GLY A 150 -49.54 -14.35 -9.83
C GLY A 150 -49.59 -14.14 -8.33
N LYS A 151 -49.04 -15.08 -7.57
CA LYS A 151 -48.96 -14.99 -6.10
C LYS A 151 -47.62 -15.48 -5.60
N GLN A 152 -47.14 -14.87 -4.51
CA GLN A 152 -45.95 -15.38 -3.84
C GLN A 152 -46.28 -16.72 -3.16
N VAL A 153 -45.39 -17.69 -3.29
CA VAL A 153 -45.57 -19.02 -2.70
C VAL A 153 -44.36 -19.41 -1.87
N SER A 154 -44.59 -20.27 -0.87
CA SER A 154 -43.51 -20.91 -0.11
C SER A 154 -43.20 -22.26 -0.74
N VAL A 155 -41.94 -22.50 -1.05
CA VAL A 155 -41.45 -23.73 -1.67
C VAL A 155 -40.37 -24.36 -0.81
N THR A 156 -40.21 -25.69 -0.88
CA THR A 156 -39.17 -26.39 -0.14
C THR A 156 -37.78 -25.96 -0.61
N GLY A 157 -37.07 -25.20 0.21
CA GLY A 157 -35.72 -24.74 -0.11
C GLY A 157 -34.67 -25.84 0.02
N ILE A 158 -33.52 -25.63 -0.62
CA ILE A 158 -32.29 -26.40 -0.44
C ILE A 158 -31.24 -25.52 0.25
N SER A 159 -30.38 -26.14 1.06
CA SER A 159 -29.21 -25.47 1.63
C SER A 159 -27.94 -26.02 1.00
N LYS A 160 -27.03 -25.13 0.61
CA LYS A 160 -25.72 -25.49 0.08
C LYS A 160 -24.61 -24.79 0.84
N ASN A 161 -23.54 -25.53 1.12
CA ASN A 161 -22.27 -24.98 1.55
C ASN A 161 -21.50 -24.51 0.31
N THR A 162 -21.40 -23.20 0.11
CA THR A 162 -20.61 -22.60 -0.96
C THR A 162 -19.21 -22.29 -0.45
N HIS A 163 -18.21 -22.89 -1.08
CA HIS A 163 -16.79 -22.68 -0.75
C HIS A 163 -16.24 -21.54 -1.60
N GLU A 164 -16.82 -20.35 -1.52
CA GLU A 164 -16.34 -19.24 -2.32
C GLU A 164 -15.01 -18.73 -1.76
N GLU A 165 -14.18 -18.26 -2.67
CA GLU A 165 -12.87 -17.70 -2.38
C GLU A 165 -12.75 -16.41 -3.18
N VAL A 166 -12.21 -15.37 -2.55
CA VAL A 166 -11.92 -14.08 -3.17
C VAL A 166 -10.42 -13.90 -3.10
N THR A 167 -9.71 -14.42 -4.09
CA THR A 167 -8.26 -14.34 -4.16
C THR A 167 -7.85 -13.27 -5.16
N TRP A 168 -6.94 -12.41 -4.76
CA TRP A 168 -6.43 -11.32 -5.59
C TRP A 168 -4.90 -11.40 -5.67
N SER A 169 -4.35 -11.40 -6.89
CA SER A 169 -2.90 -11.36 -7.13
C SER A 169 -2.64 -10.46 -8.33
N ASN A 170 -2.33 -9.19 -8.06
CA ASN A 170 -1.97 -8.16 -9.05
C ASN A 170 -2.88 -8.13 -10.31
N SER A 171 -4.18 -8.41 -10.15
CA SER A 171 -5.16 -8.48 -11.25
C SER A 171 -6.19 -7.34 -11.20
N LYS A 172 -6.91 -7.09 -12.30
CA LYS A 172 -8.02 -6.11 -12.31
C LYS A 172 -9.17 -6.58 -11.43
N LEU A 173 -9.63 -7.82 -11.64
CA LEU A 173 -10.71 -8.47 -10.89
C LEU A 173 -10.16 -9.61 -10.03
N PRO A 174 -10.73 -9.87 -8.83
CA PRO A 174 -10.39 -11.04 -8.05
C PRO A 174 -10.86 -12.33 -8.75
N TRP A 175 -10.15 -13.41 -8.52
CA TRP A 175 -10.62 -14.74 -8.92
C TRP A 175 -11.78 -15.16 -8.00
N ARG A 176 -12.81 -15.77 -8.60
CA ARG A 176 -13.99 -16.32 -7.93
C ARG A 176 -14.47 -17.57 -8.65
N ARG A 177 -15.25 -18.42 -7.98
CA ARG A 177 -15.86 -19.59 -8.64
C ARG A 177 -16.98 -19.16 -9.58
N SER A 178 -17.23 -19.99 -10.59
CA SER A 178 -18.20 -19.69 -11.65
C SER A 178 -19.64 -19.60 -11.12
N PRO A 179 -20.32 -18.44 -11.26
CA PRO A 179 -21.74 -18.29 -10.90
C PRO A 179 -22.65 -19.22 -11.71
N LEU A 180 -22.31 -19.42 -12.99
CA LEU A 180 -23.02 -20.35 -13.88
C LEU A 180 -22.94 -21.80 -13.39
N TRP A 181 -21.79 -22.22 -12.86
CA TRP A 181 -21.64 -23.55 -12.29
C TRP A 181 -22.51 -23.74 -11.03
N LEU A 182 -22.62 -22.70 -10.18
CA LEU A 182 -23.54 -22.75 -9.05
C LEU A 182 -24.99 -22.85 -9.53
N LEU A 183 -25.39 -22.05 -10.53
CA LEU A 183 -26.73 -22.11 -11.13
C LEU A 183 -27.09 -23.53 -11.58
N ILE A 184 -26.19 -24.20 -12.33
CA ILE A 184 -26.42 -25.56 -12.81
C ILE A 184 -26.58 -26.52 -11.63
N ARG A 185 -25.70 -26.46 -10.62
CA ARG A 185 -25.79 -27.33 -9.44
C ARG A 185 -27.05 -27.09 -8.60
N VAL A 186 -27.49 -25.83 -8.47
CA VAL A 186 -28.73 -25.46 -7.78
C VAL A 186 -29.92 -25.99 -8.55
N GLY A 187 -30.01 -25.71 -9.86
CA GLY A 187 -31.10 -26.17 -10.69
C GLY A 187 -31.22 -27.69 -10.81
N LEU A 188 -30.10 -28.42 -10.91
CA LEU A 188 -30.10 -29.89 -10.89
C LEU A 188 -30.73 -30.43 -9.59
N GLN A 189 -30.29 -29.90 -8.44
CA GLN A 189 -30.81 -30.34 -7.15
C GLN A 189 -32.27 -29.94 -6.96
N LEU A 190 -32.65 -28.71 -7.32
CA LEU A 190 -34.05 -28.26 -7.25
C LEU A 190 -34.95 -29.12 -8.12
N THR A 191 -34.52 -29.43 -9.35
CA THR A 191 -35.26 -30.34 -10.25
C THR A 191 -35.51 -31.68 -9.57
N MET A 192 -34.46 -32.33 -9.05
CA MET A 192 -34.60 -33.64 -8.40
C MET A 192 -35.49 -33.58 -7.15
N VAL A 193 -35.37 -32.52 -6.33
CA VAL A 193 -36.18 -32.33 -5.11
C VAL A 193 -37.65 -32.03 -5.43
N ARG A 194 -37.95 -31.34 -6.53
CA ARG A 194 -39.33 -31.02 -6.92
C ARG A 194 -40.08 -32.21 -7.50
N PHE A 195 -39.37 -33.10 -8.21
CA PHE A 195 -39.98 -34.19 -8.97
C PHE A 195 -39.71 -35.59 -8.40
N SER A 196 -38.99 -35.71 -7.28
CA SER A 196 -38.73 -36.99 -6.62
C SER A 196 -38.64 -36.86 -5.10
N SER A 197 -39.27 -37.78 -4.38
CA SER A 197 -39.15 -37.90 -2.92
C SER A 197 -37.73 -38.24 -2.47
N ARG A 198 -36.94 -38.94 -3.31
CA ARG A 198 -35.51 -39.23 -3.10
C ARG A 198 -34.59 -38.16 -3.71
N GLY A 199 -35.13 -37.01 -4.09
CA GLY A 199 -34.41 -36.00 -4.89
C GLY A 199 -33.09 -35.52 -4.28
N GLN A 200 -33.01 -35.44 -2.94
CA GLN A 200 -31.77 -35.06 -2.27
C GLN A 200 -30.64 -36.09 -2.45
N ASP A 201 -30.98 -37.38 -2.37
CA ASP A 201 -29.99 -38.46 -2.49
C ASP A 201 -29.66 -38.71 -3.96
N MET A 202 -30.65 -38.68 -4.85
CA MET A 202 -30.43 -38.74 -6.31
C MET A 202 -29.43 -37.67 -6.79
N TYR A 203 -29.51 -36.45 -6.26
CA TYR A 203 -28.55 -35.40 -6.58
C TYR A 203 -27.14 -35.75 -6.13
N LYS A 204 -26.98 -36.30 -4.93
CA LYS A 204 -25.65 -36.69 -4.42
C LYS A 204 -25.08 -37.87 -5.19
N GLU A 205 -25.90 -38.88 -5.49
CA GLU A 205 -25.55 -40.03 -6.34
C GLU A 205 -25.11 -39.56 -7.73
N PHE A 206 -25.89 -38.69 -8.39
CA PHE A 206 -25.52 -38.10 -9.68
C PHE A 206 -24.20 -37.33 -9.62
N MET A 207 -23.96 -36.54 -8.55
CA MET A 207 -22.69 -35.81 -8.41
C MET A 207 -21.50 -36.74 -8.22
N VAL A 208 -21.68 -37.94 -7.65
CA VAL A 208 -20.63 -38.97 -7.57
C VAL A 208 -20.36 -39.55 -8.94
N LEU A 209 -21.41 -39.92 -9.67
CA LEU A 209 -21.30 -40.42 -11.05
C LEU A 209 -20.58 -39.41 -11.94
N LEU A 210 -20.99 -38.14 -11.92
CA LEU A 210 -20.35 -37.08 -12.70
C LEU A 210 -18.85 -36.93 -12.36
N MET A 211 -18.47 -37.06 -11.09
CA MET A 211 -17.05 -37.00 -10.70
C MET A 211 -16.27 -38.22 -11.18
N ALA A 212 -16.89 -39.39 -11.22
CA ALA A 212 -16.29 -40.60 -11.77
C ALA A 212 -16.09 -40.49 -13.28
N GLU A 213 -17.06 -39.98 -14.04
CA GLU A 213 -16.89 -39.73 -15.48
C GLU A 213 -15.72 -38.78 -15.76
N VAL A 214 -15.57 -37.72 -14.96
CA VAL A 214 -14.41 -36.82 -15.07
C VAL A 214 -13.10 -37.56 -14.76
N LEU A 215 -13.07 -38.43 -13.75
CA LEU A 215 -11.91 -39.23 -13.42
C LEU A 215 -11.52 -40.20 -14.54
N ASP A 216 -12.50 -40.87 -15.15
CA ASP A 216 -12.29 -41.77 -16.29
C ASP A 216 -11.65 -41.02 -17.46
N ILE A 217 -12.22 -39.87 -17.83
CA ILE A 217 -11.65 -39.00 -18.87
C ILE A 217 -10.23 -38.57 -18.50
N SER A 218 -9.98 -38.12 -17.27
CA SER A 218 -8.65 -37.70 -16.82
C SER A 218 -7.62 -38.84 -16.84
N THR A 219 -8.04 -40.05 -16.50
CA THR A 219 -7.19 -41.26 -16.55
C THR A 219 -6.82 -41.59 -17.99
N LYS A 220 -7.79 -41.54 -18.90
CA LYS A 220 -7.58 -41.78 -20.35
C LYS A 220 -6.70 -40.72 -21.03
N HIS A 221 -6.60 -39.52 -20.46
CA HIS A 221 -5.74 -38.44 -20.94
C HIS A 221 -4.43 -38.30 -20.16
N ASP A 222 -4.04 -39.32 -19.38
CA ASP A 222 -2.80 -39.38 -18.62
C ASP A 222 -2.55 -38.14 -17.72
N ALA A 223 -3.57 -37.74 -16.96
CA ALA A 223 -3.40 -36.71 -15.92
C ALA A 223 -2.36 -37.15 -14.87
N GLY A 224 -1.76 -36.20 -14.14
CA GLY A 224 -0.76 -36.51 -13.13
C GLY A 224 -1.26 -37.41 -11.99
N SER A 225 -0.34 -38.17 -11.41
CA SER A 225 -0.67 -39.21 -10.42
C SER A 225 -1.35 -38.64 -9.18
N ASP A 226 -0.94 -37.45 -8.74
CA ASP A 226 -1.49 -36.75 -7.58
C ASP A 226 -2.89 -36.21 -7.84
N GLU A 227 -3.19 -35.70 -9.04
CA GLU A 227 -4.55 -35.30 -9.40
C GLU A 227 -5.50 -36.51 -9.43
N LEU A 228 -5.11 -37.59 -10.10
CA LEU A 228 -5.91 -38.83 -10.20
C LEU A 228 -6.18 -39.43 -8.82
N ARG A 229 -5.16 -39.47 -7.94
CA ARG A 229 -5.30 -39.93 -6.55
C ARG A 229 -6.25 -39.03 -5.76
N THR A 230 -6.14 -37.72 -5.93
CA THR A 230 -7.00 -36.74 -5.25
C THR A 230 -8.46 -36.85 -5.69
N MET A 231 -8.70 -37.01 -7.00
CA MET A 231 -10.03 -37.25 -7.56
C MET A 231 -10.65 -38.54 -7.03
N SER A 232 -9.89 -39.64 -7.06
CA SER A 232 -10.30 -40.95 -6.53
C SER A 232 -10.68 -40.86 -5.05
N ALA A 233 -9.81 -40.27 -4.23
CA ALA A 233 -10.05 -40.09 -2.80
C ALA A 233 -11.28 -39.20 -2.51
N LYS A 234 -11.59 -38.23 -3.39
CA LYS A 234 -12.78 -37.39 -3.26
C LYS A 234 -14.06 -38.15 -3.57
N ILE A 235 -14.05 -39.02 -4.57
CA ILE A 235 -15.18 -39.91 -4.92
C ILE A 235 -15.42 -40.90 -3.78
N CYS A 236 -14.40 -41.63 -3.33
CA CYS A 236 -14.51 -42.58 -2.21
C CYS A 236 -15.07 -41.91 -0.95
N ARG A 237 -14.56 -40.73 -0.57
CA ARG A 237 -15.09 -39.98 0.59
C ARG A 237 -16.55 -39.57 0.41
N ARG A 238 -17.02 -39.32 -0.81
CA ARG A 238 -18.44 -39.00 -1.06
C ARG A 238 -19.32 -40.23 -0.98
N LEU A 239 -18.85 -41.38 -1.47
CA LEU A 239 -19.54 -42.67 -1.29
C LEU A 239 -19.70 -43.00 0.19
N CYS A 240 -18.66 -42.86 1.01
CA CYS A 240 -18.77 -43.07 2.46
C CYS A 240 -19.79 -42.10 3.12
N LYS A 241 -19.91 -40.87 2.62
CA LYS A 241 -20.90 -39.89 3.13
C LYS A 241 -22.34 -40.16 2.71
N LEU A 242 -22.55 -41.00 1.70
CA LEU A 242 -23.89 -41.47 1.34
C LEU A 242 -24.36 -42.55 2.31
N ASP A 243 -23.45 -43.13 3.10
CA ASP A 243 -23.66 -44.16 4.13
C ASP A 243 -24.21 -45.47 3.54
N HIS A 244 -25.44 -45.43 3.00
CA HIS A 244 -26.15 -46.54 2.37
C HIS A 244 -26.61 -46.16 0.94
N PRO A 245 -25.69 -46.02 -0.04
CA PRO A 245 -26.06 -45.70 -1.42
C PRO A 245 -26.91 -46.82 -2.03
N TYR A 246 -27.89 -46.47 -2.87
CA TYR A 246 -28.71 -47.48 -3.55
C TYR A 246 -27.86 -48.34 -4.47
N ASP A 247 -27.93 -49.65 -4.30
CA ASP A 247 -27.18 -50.60 -5.12
C ASP A 247 -27.77 -50.64 -6.53
N GLY A 248 -26.98 -50.20 -7.51
CA GLY A 248 -27.44 -50.03 -8.88
C GLY A 248 -26.30 -49.88 -9.86
N ARG A 249 -26.63 -49.91 -11.17
CA ARG A 249 -25.64 -49.88 -12.27
C ARG A 249 -24.67 -48.70 -12.19
N TRP A 250 -25.13 -47.54 -11.73
CA TRP A 250 -24.28 -46.36 -11.55
C TRP A 250 -23.14 -46.59 -10.54
N LEU A 251 -23.40 -47.32 -9.45
CA LEU A 251 -22.42 -47.57 -8.40
C LEU A 251 -21.37 -48.59 -8.87
N ILE A 252 -21.81 -49.61 -9.62
CA ILE A 252 -20.92 -50.58 -10.27
C ILE A 252 -19.97 -49.85 -11.24
N HIS A 253 -20.52 -48.95 -12.06
CA HIS A 253 -19.74 -48.15 -13.00
C HIS A 253 -18.71 -47.25 -12.29
N VAL A 254 -19.09 -46.57 -11.22
CA VAL A 254 -18.17 -45.75 -10.41
C VAL A 254 -17.05 -46.62 -9.81
N ARG A 255 -17.37 -47.82 -9.31
CA ARG A 255 -16.36 -48.76 -8.77
C ARG A 255 -15.39 -49.23 -9.85
N HIS A 256 -15.87 -49.48 -11.06
CA HIS A 256 -15.03 -49.86 -12.19
C HIS A 256 -14.00 -48.78 -12.49
N ILE A 257 -14.45 -47.53 -12.67
CA ILE A 257 -13.56 -46.39 -12.96
C ILE A 257 -12.50 -46.21 -11.87
N LEU A 258 -12.89 -46.32 -10.60
CA LEU A 258 -11.95 -46.23 -9.47
C LEU A 258 -10.90 -47.36 -9.50
N SER A 259 -11.32 -48.58 -9.85
CA SER A 259 -10.41 -49.72 -9.98
C SER A 259 -9.42 -49.52 -11.12
N GLU A 260 -9.88 -49.12 -12.31
CA GLU A 260 -9.02 -48.84 -13.46
C GLU A 260 -8.00 -47.74 -13.16
N THR A 261 -8.45 -46.64 -12.56
CA THR A 261 -7.57 -45.54 -12.15
C THR A 261 -6.52 -46.01 -11.13
N SER A 262 -6.92 -46.86 -10.17
CA SER A 262 -5.99 -47.39 -9.17
C SER A 262 -4.94 -48.32 -9.78
N GLN A 263 -5.33 -49.16 -10.75
CA GLN A 263 -4.40 -50.02 -11.49
C GLN A 263 -3.42 -49.18 -12.29
N PHE A 264 -3.91 -48.14 -12.97
CA PHE A 264 -3.09 -47.20 -13.73
C PHE A 264 -2.04 -46.50 -12.83
N LEU A 265 -2.45 -46.01 -11.65
CA LEU A 265 -1.54 -45.39 -10.69
C LEU A 265 -0.49 -46.37 -10.14
N THR A 266 -0.89 -47.63 -9.93
CA THR A 266 0.03 -48.69 -9.47
C THR A 266 1.10 -48.94 -10.53
N HIS A 267 0.70 -49.09 -11.79
CA HIS A 267 1.62 -49.28 -12.90
C HIS A 267 2.61 -48.11 -13.05
N ARG A 268 2.16 -46.86 -12.87
CA ARG A 268 3.06 -45.69 -12.87
C ARG A 268 4.07 -45.74 -11.72
N TRP A 269 3.64 -46.16 -10.53
CA TRP A 269 4.52 -46.29 -9.39
C TRP A 269 5.58 -47.37 -9.60
N ASP A 270 5.20 -48.53 -10.11
CA ASP A 270 6.11 -49.64 -10.41
C ASP A 270 7.19 -49.19 -11.41
N HIS A 271 6.81 -48.46 -12.46
CA HIS A 271 7.75 -47.88 -13.43
C HIS A 271 8.76 -46.92 -12.77
N ILE A 272 8.28 -46.01 -11.90
CA ILE A 272 9.16 -45.07 -11.18
C ILE A 272 10.15 -45.80 -10.29
N CYS A 273 9.70 -46.85 -9.58
CA CYS A 273 10.58 -47.68 -8.76
C CYS A 273 11.67 -48.36 -9.61
N MET A 274 11.30 -48.94 -10.74
CA MET A 274 12.26 -49.58 -11.67
C MET A 274 13.29 -48.60 -12.23
N GLU A 275 12.91 -47.38 -12.59
CA GLU A 275 13.86 -46.37 -13.09
C GLU A 275 14.75 -45.75 -12.01
N SER A 276 14.25 -45.68 -10.76
CA SER A 276 14.95 -45.02 -9.65
C SER A 276 15.93 -45.93 -8.90
N GLU A 277 15.88 -47.24 -9.13
CA GLU A 277 16.88 -48.19 -8.63
C GLU A 277 18.23 -47.98 -9.35
N ARG A 278 19.00 -46.98 -8.91
CA ARG A 278 20.43 -46.92 -9.23
C ARG A 278 21.15 -47.99 -8.41
N PRO A 279 22.02 -48.82 -9.02
CA PRO A 279 22.90 -49.68 -8.24
C PRO A 279 23.81 -48.80 -7.38
N LEU A 280 23.74 -48.96 -6.05
CA LEU A 280 24.67 -48.34 -5.13
C LEU A 280 26.09 -48.76 -5.54
N ALA A 281 26.93 -47.80 -5.94
CA ALA A 281 28.31 -48.03 -6.33
C ALA A 281 29.19 -48.29 -5.09
N LEU A 282 28.87 -49.34 -4.35
CA LEU A 282 29.58 -49.76 -3.14
C LEU A 282 31.05 -50.11 -3.41
N THR A 283 31.40 -50.40 -4.66
CA THR A 283 32.78 -50.59 -5.14
C THR A 283 33.66 -49.33 -5.01
N ALA A 284 33.07 -48.13 -4.94
CA ALA A 284 33.82 -46.90 -4.69
C ALA A 284 34.27 -46.76 -3.22
N ILE A 285 33.53 -47.37 -2.29
CA ILE A 285 33.87 -47.42 -0.86
C ILE A 285 35.04 -48.39 -0.62
N GLU A 286 35.12 -49.44 -1.44
CA GLU A 286 36.17 -50.47 -1.37
C GLU A 286 37.58 -49.95 -1.72
N ARG A 287 37.68 -48.81 -2.40
CA ARG A 287 38.96 -48.19 -2.82
C ARG A 287 39.41 -47.01 -1.93
N PHE A 288 38.72 -46.77 -0.82
CA PHE A 288 38.99 -45.63 0.05
C PHE A 288 40.10 -45.93 1.06
N THR A 289 41.23 -45.21 0.99
CA THR A 289 42.37 -45.31 1.92
C THR A 289 42.37 -44.16 2.92
N LEU A 290 42.28 -44.49 4.23
CA LEU A 290 42.17 -43.51 5.31
C LEU A 290 43.40 -42.58 5.40
N ASP A 291 44.59 -43.09 5.06
CA ASP A 291 45.88 -42.39 5.17
C ASP A 291 45.96 -41.11 4.34
N ASP A 292 45.24 -41.04 3.21
CA ASP A 292 45.20 -39.86 2.34
C ASP A 292 44.45 -38.68 2.99
N SER A 293 43.71 -38.92 4.06
CA SER A 293 42.86 -37.92 4.74
C SER A 293 43.46 -37.39 6.06
N ILE A 294 44.58 -37.95 6.54
CA ILE A 294 45.14 -37.66 7.88
C ILE A 294 46.37 -36.74 7.82
N ARG A 295 46.94 -36.47 6.64
CA ARG A 295 48.14 -35.64 6.48
C ARG A 295 47.83 -34.36 5.70
N LEU A 296 47.58 -33.27 6.43
CA LEU A 296 47.49 -31.93 5.85
C LEU A 296 48.88 -31.26 5.93
N SER A 297 49.51 -30.98 4.78
CA SER A 297 50.75 -30.22 4.68
C SER A 297 50.44 -28.81 4.16
N LEU A 298 50.97 -27.76 4.83
CA LEU A 298 50.79 -26.36 4.45
C LEU A 298 52.17 -25.66 4.31
N PRO A 299 52.89 -25.90 3.20
CA PRO A 299 54.30 -25.53 3.04
C PRO A 299 54.59 -24.03 3.17
N GLU A 300 53.62 -23.18 2.81
CA GLU A 300 53.76 -21.71 2.88
C GLU A 300 53.86 -21.20 4.32
N ILE A 301 53.16 -21.85 5.25
CA ILE A 301 53.19 -21.50 6.68
C ILE A 301 54.53 -21.94 7.30
N ASP A 302 54.98 -23.14 6.96
CA ASP A 302 56.27 -23.66 7.43
C ASP A 302 57.43 -22.77 6.95
N THR A 303 57.34 -22.25 5.72
CA THR A 303 58.32 -21.33 5.14
C THR A 303 58.29 -19.94 5.83
N PHE A 304 57.10 -19.42 6.14
CA PHE A 304 56.95 -18.15 6.86
C PHE A 304 57.57 -18.21 8.27
N VAL A 305 57.32 -19.29 9.02
CA VAL A 305 57.86 -19.47 10.38
C VAL A 305 59.38 -19.53 10.38
N ALA A 306 59.99 -20.19 9.39
CA ALA A 306 61.44 -20.23 9.24
C ALA A 306 62.07 -18.85 8.95
N SER A 307 61.34 -17.94 8.29
CA SER A 307 61.84 -16.59 7.94
C SER A 307 61.90 -15.60 9.10
N VAL A 308 61.20 -15.88 10.21
CA VAL A 308 61.12 -14.99 11.38
C VAL A 308 62.46 -14.93 12.11
N SER A 309 63.21 -16.03 12.14
CA SER A 309 64.51 -16.14 12.82
C SER A 309 65.65 -15.39 12.12
N ALA A 310 65.48 -14.96 10.87
CA ALA A 310 66.51 -14.33 10.05
C ALA A 310 66.42 -12.78 10.00
N ARG A 311 65.54 -12.16 10.80
CA ARG A 311 65.34 -10.70 10.78
C ARG A 311 66.29 -10.02 11.77
N GLU A 312 67.30 -9.32 11.27
CA GLU A 312 68.10 -8.38 12.07
C GLU A 312 67.46 -6.99 12.10
N GLU A 313 67.33 -6.40 13.30
CA GLU A 313 66.82 -5.04 13.51
C GLU A 313 67.87 -3.99 13.11
N THR A 314 67.81 -3.52 11.86
CA THR A 314 68.49 -2.27 11.48
C THR A 314 67.70 -1.06 11.96
N ILE A 315 68.08 -0.50 13.11
CA ILE A 315 67.61 0.82 13.57
C ILE A 315 68.25 1.89 12.67
N ARG A 316 67.47 2.48 11.76
CA ARG A 316 67.86 3.67 11.00
C ARG A 316 67.54 4.93 11.80
N SER A 317 68.54 5.78 11.96
CA SER A 317 68.37 7.17 12.43
C SER A 317 67.49 7.93 11.42
N VAL A 318 66.32 8.40 11.85
CA VAL A 318 65.43 9.25 11.05
C VAL A 318 65.63 10.70 11.47
N HIS A 319 66.10 11.54 10.56
CA HIS A 319 66.10 12.98 10.75
C HIS A 319 64.67 13.53 10.71
N PHE A 320 64.23 14.08 11.84
CA PHE A 320 62.93 14.72 12.00
C PHE A 320 62.97 16.16 11.46
N ASN A 321 62.26 16.40 10.35
CA ASN A 321 62.01 17.74 9.80
C ASN A 321 60.53 18.09 10.01
N PRO A 322 60.18 19.01 10.93
CA PRO A 322 58.78 19.38 11.16
C PRO A 322 58.24 20.18 9.98
N VAL A 323 57.35 19.58 9.20
CA VAL A 323 56.55 20.29 8.20
C VAL A 323 55.33 20.89 8.90
N ALA A 324 55.12 22.21 8.79
CA ALA A 324 53.94 22.89 9.33
C ALA A 324 52.70 22.53 8.50
N TYR A 325 52.03 21.44 8.85
CA TYR A 325 50.85 20.93 8.13
C TYR A 325 49.55 21.74 8.34
N VAL A 326 49.61 22.82 9.13
CA VAL A 326 48.44 23.58 9.58
C VAL A 326 48.62 25.05 9.21
N ARG A 327 47.82 25.52 8.23
CA ARG A 327 47.79 26.92 7.78
C ARG A 327 46.73 27.71 8.56
N LEU A 328 47.00 28.98 8.83
CA LEU A 328 46.01 29.92 9.35
C LEU A 328 44.88 30.11 8.31
N LEU A 329 43.65 30.18 8.79
CA LEU A 329 42.47 30.43 7.96
C LEU A 329 42.37 31.93 7.63
N ASP A 330 41.82 32.25 6.46
CA ASP A 330 41.47 33.62 6.08
C ASP A 330 40.21 34.04 6.86
N ASP A 331 40.26 35.20 7.50
CA ASP A 331 39.15 35.75 8.30
C ASP A 331 37.91 36.09 7.43
N ASN A 332 38.09 36.34 6.13
CA ASN A 332 37.01 36.69 5.21
C ASN A 332 36.40 35.51 4.47
N CYS A 333 36.96 34.30 4.60
CA CYS A 333 36.48 33.11 3.88
C CYS A 333 35.98 32.04 4.85
N LEU A 334 34.83 31.42 4.55
CA LEU A 334 34.36 30.29 5.35
C LEU A 334 35.38 29.14 5.30
N PRO A 335 35.71 28.53 6.45
CA PRO A 335 36.62 27.40 6.50
C PRO A 335 36.04 26.19 5.78
N THR A 336 36.91 25.32 5.27
CA THR A 336 36.53 24.04 4.67
C THR A 336 37.21 22.91 5.40
N ILE A 337 36.51 21.77 5.53
CA ILE A 337 37.04 20.57 6.17
C ILE A 337 36.58 19.33 5.42
N LYS A 338 37.51 18.41 5.14
CA LYS A 338 37.22 17.14 4.45
C LYS A 338 37.67 15.93 5.26
N THR A 339 37.05 14.79 4.98
CA THR A 339 37.44 13.49 5.53
C THR A 339 38.76 13.02 4.93
N GLY A 340 39.65 12.47 5.76
CA GLY A 340 40.96 11.93 5.33
C GLY A 340 42.12 12.93 5.40
N GLU A 341 41.89 14.15 5.88
CA GLU A 341 42.97 15.12 6.11
C GLU A 341 43.81 14.75 7.35
N GLY A 342 45.14 14.86 7.23
CA GLY A 342 46.05 14.73 8.37
C GLY A 342 45.86 15.85 9.39
N TYR A 343 46.18 15.59 10.67
CA TYR A 343 46.06 16.55 11.78
C TYR A 343 44.63 17.05 12.07
N LEU A 344 43.63 16.18 11.88
CA LEU A 344 42.20 16.51 11.98
C LEU A 344 41.81 17.23 13.29
N SER A 345 42.37 16.81 14.43
CA SER A 345 42.08 17.45 15.73
C SER A 345 42.49 18.93 15.78
N PHE A 346 43.61 19.29 15.14
CA PHE A 346 44.07 20.69 15.07
C PHE A 346 43.24 21.51 14.08
N ARG A 347 42.83 20.91 12.95
CA ARG A 347 41.96 21.56 11.97
C ARG A 347 40.57 21.87 12.54
N LEU A 348 39.98 20.91 13.28
CA LEU A 348 38.74 21.13 13.99
C LEU A 348 38.86 22.27 15.00
N ALA A 349 39.93 22.29 15.81
CA ALA A 349 40.16 23.37 16.77
C ALA A 349 40.32 24.75 16.12
N ILE A 350 40.98 24.82 14.95
CA ILE A 350 41.16 26.06 14.20
C ILE A 350 39.84 26.54 13.58
N LEU A 351 39.03 25.63 13.03
CA LEU A 351 37.70 25.95 12.51
C LEU A 351 36.78 26.45 13.63
N GLU A 352 36.74 25.75 14.77
CA GLU A 352 35.96 26.15 15.95
C GLU A 352 36.39 27.52 16.48
N SER A 353 37.70 27.82 16.45
CA SER A 353 38.24 29.12 16.85
C SER A 353 37.88 30.22 15.84
N TRP A 354 37.91 29.92 14.55
CA TRP A 354 37.49 30.83 13.50
C TRP A 354 36.00 31.17 13.63
N VAL A 355 35.14 30.18 13.90
CA VAL A 355 33.71 30.43 14.13
C VAL A 355 33.49 31.34 15.33
N ALA A 356 34.25 31.13 16.41
CA ALA A 356 34.17 31.97 17.61
C ALA A 356 34.59 33.43 17.37
N ALA A 357 35.60 33.67 16.53
CA ALA A 357 36.19 35.00 16.34
C ALA A 357 35.61 35.78 15.14
N ASN A 358 35.30 35.09 14.04
CA ASN A 358 35.10 35.71 12.73
C ASN A 358 33.69 35.56 12.15
N LEU A 359 32.84 34.64 12.66
CA LEU A 359 31.55 34.33 12.02
C LEU A 359 30.60 35.55 11.93
N GLU A 360 30.47 36.35 12.98
CA GLU A 360 29.62 37.56 12.97
C GLU A 360 30.14 38.62 11.99
N LEU A 361 31.46 38.73 11.83
CA LEU A 361 32.08 39.68 10.91
C LEU A 361 31.93 39.21 9.46
N TRP A 362 32.17 37.92 9.21
CA TRP A 362 31.87 37.27 7.93
C TRP A 362 30.41 37.45 7.52
N LEU A 363 29.47 37.20 8.45
CA LEU A 363 28.04 37.35 8.18
C LEU A 363 27.70 38.79 7.79
N LYS A 364 28.21 39.81 8.49
CA LYS A 364 27.96 41.22 8.13
C LYS A 364 28.36 41.56 6.69
N HIS A 365 29.44 40.96 6.18
CA HIS A 365 29.90 41.19 4.82
C HIS A 365 29.12 40.40 3.76
N HIS A 366 28.59 39.23 4.10
CA HIS A 366 28.01 38.29 3.14
C HIS A 366 26.50 38.06 3.31
N ILE A 367 25.82 38.73 4.27
CA ILE A 367 24.40 38.50 4.57
C ILE A 367 23.45 38.75 3.39
N GLY A 368 23.86 39.62 2.45
CA GLY A 368 23.11 39.94 1.23
C GLY A 368 23.46 39.06 0.03
N GLU A 369 24.38 38.09 0.17
CA GLU A 369 24.72 37.17 -0.92
C GLU A 369 23.70 36.03 -1.02
N ASP A 370 23.21 35.75 -2.23
CA ASP A 370 22.20 34.71 -2.49
C ASP A 370 22.67 33.29 -2.10
N ASP A 371 23.99 33.05 -2.07
CA ASP A 371 24.58 31.76 -1.75
C ASP A 371 25.08 31.63 -0.30
N ALA A 372 24.90 32.67 0.54
CA ALA A 372 25.36 32.64 1.93
C ALA A 372 24.76 31.47 2.73
N CYS A 373 23.45 31.22 2.60
CA CYS A 373 22.79 30.08 3.25
C CYS A 373 23.31 28.74 2.73
N LYS A 374 23.61 28.64 1.43
CA LYS A 374 24.16 27.42 0.83
C LYS A 374 25.57 27.14 1.35
N LYS A 375 26.46 28.14 1.37
CA LYS A 375 27.83 28.03 1.92
C LYS A 375 27.80 27.60 3.39
N LEU A 376 26.91 28.20 4.20
CA LEU A 376 26.74 27.83 5.61
C LEU A 376 26.21 26.40 5.79
N LYS A 377 25.29 25.94 4.93
CA LYS A 377 24.79 24.56 4.95
C LYS A 377 25.89 23.56 4.68
N GLU A 378 26.67 23.80 3.64
CA GLU A 378 27.81 22.94 3.28
C GLU A 378 28.82 22.87 4.43
N LEU A 379 29.08 23.99 5.11
CA LEU A 379 29.95 24.01 6.29
C LEU A 379 29.35 23.25 7.48
N ILE A 380 28.08 23.47 7.83
CA ILE A 380 27.40 22.75 8.92
C ILE A 380 27.49 21.24 8.71
N GLN A 381 27.17 20.78 7.49
CA GLN A 381 27.13 19.36 7.17
C GLN A 381 28.54 18.74 7.14
N SER A 382 29.50 19.40 6.48
CA SER A 382 30.88 18.89 6.40
C SER A 382 31.57 18.88 7.77
N TYR A 383 31.41 19.95 8.55
CA TYR A 383 31.95 20.04 9.90
C TYR A 383 31.33 18.97 10.82
N HIS A 384 30.00 18.86 10.86
CA HIS A 384 29.33 17.88 11.71
C HIS A 384 29.73 16.44 11.35
N GLN A 385 29.79 16.10 10.05
CA GLN A 385 30.21 14.76 9.60
C GLN A 385 31.63 14.39 10.06
N VAL A 386 32.54 15.36 10.08
CA VAL A 386 33.94 15.14 10.48
C VAL A 386 34.07 15.14 12.01
N ALA A 387 33.48 16.11 12.69
CA ALA A 387 33.56 16.28 14.14
C ALA A 387 32.86 15.16 14.92
N SER A 388 31.67 14.72 14.47
CA SER A 388 30.91 13.64 15.13
C SER A 388 31.65 12.32 15.16
N ARG A 389 32.50 12.03 14.16
CA ARG A 389 33.37 10.85 14.12
C ARG A 389 34.58 10.96 15.03
N GLN A 390 35.05 12.18 15.32
CA GLN A 390 36.25 12.44 16.11
C GLN A 390 35.97 12.59 17.61
N TYR A 391 34.73 12.95 17.98
CA TYR A 391 34.31 13.23 19.36
C TYR A 391 33.44 12.19 20.11
N PRO A 392 33.17 10.93 19.66
CA PRO A 392 32.30 9.99 20.39
C PRO A 392 32.66 9.79 21.87
N ASP A 393 33.95 9.76 22.21
CA ASP A 393 34.45 9.58 23.59
C ASP A 393 35.02 10.86 24.18
N ARG A 394 34.69 12.03 23.62
CA ARG A 394 35.19 13.34 24.05
C ARG A 394 34.04 14.31 24.28
N PRO A 395 33.37 14.26 25.44
CA PRO A 395 32.18 15.05 25.74
C PRO A 395 32.38 16.56 25.61
N GLU A 396 33.57 17.09 25.93
CA GLU A 396 33.90 18.51 25.73
C GLU A 396 34.11 18.85 24.25
N GLY A 397 34.62 17.89 23.48
CA GLY A 397 34.72 18.00 22.02
C GLY A 397 33.34 18.01 21.37
N ALA A 398 32.48 17.07 21.75
CA ALA A 398 31.10 17.02 21.29
C ALA A 398 30.32 18.28 21.70
N SER A 399 30.54 18.79 22.92
CA SER A 399 29.90 20.02 23.40
C SER A 399 30.31 21.24 22.59
N ARG A 400 31.60 21.35 22.21
CA ARG A 400 32.08 22.38 21.27
C ARG A 400 31.49 22.21 19.88
N MET A 401 31.44 20.97 19.37
CA MET A 401 30.85 20.68 18.06
C MET A 401 29.42 21.17 17.97
N LEU A 402 28.58 20.82 18.96
CA LEU A 402 27.20 21.25 18.99
C LEU A 402 27.10 22.78 19.02
N LEU A 403 27.82 23.46 19.92
CA LEU A 403 27.80 24.92 20.01
C LEU A 403 28.21 25.60 18.70
N THR A 404 29.29 25.13 18.06
CA THR A 404 29.76 25.63 16.77
C THR A 404 28.71 25.43 15.66
N VAL A 405 28.04 24.28 15.61
CA VAL A 405 26.94 24.05 14.66
C VAL A 405 25.76 24.97 14.96
N GLY A 406 25.43 25.19 16.23
CA GLY A 406 24.37 26.11 16.64
C GLY A 406 24.63 27.54 16.18
N GLU A 407 25.85 28.05 16.34
CA GLU A 407 26.24 29.40 15.90
C GLU A 407 26.23 29.53 14.37
N LEU A 408 26.75 28.53 13.65
CA LEU A 408 26.67 28.48 12.19
C LEU A 408 25.21 28.48 11.70
N TRP A 409 24.34 27.75 12.39
CA TRP A 409 22.90 27.75 12.09
C TRP A 409 22.26 29.11 12.39
N VAL A 410 22.61 29.79 13.49
CA VAL A 410 22.13 31.16 13.77
C VAL A 410 22.55 32.13 12.68
N ALA A 411 23.79 32.03 12.18
CA ALA A 411 24.24 32.85 11.06
C ALA A 411 23.42 32.58 9.79
N MET A 412 23.09 31.32 9.52
CA MET A 412 22.23 30.94 8.39
C MET A 412 20.81 31.45 8.55
N ASP A 413 20.25 31.34 9.75
CA ASP A 413 18.91 31.80 10.08
C ASP A 413 18.79 33.33 9.94
N LYS A 414 19.81 34.09 10.39
CA LYS A 414 19.92 35.54 10.15
C LYS A 414 19.99 35.87 8.65
N ALA A 415 20.78 35.13 7.86
CA ALA A 415 20.86 35.34 6.41
C ALA A 415 19.53 35.00 5.71
N ALA A 416 18.86 33.93 6.11
CA ALA A 416 17.55 33.54 5.58
C ALA A 416 16.47 34.59 5.90
N ILE A 417 16.46 35.14 7.12
CA ILE A 417 15.57 36.24 7.50
C ILE A 417 15.88 37.52 6.73
N HIS A 418 17.16 37.83 6.47
CA HIS A 418 17.53 39.00 5.69
C HIS A 418 16.95 38.93 4.26
N ALA A 419 17.06 37.76 3.63
CA ALA A 419 16.49 37.52 2.31
C ALA A 419 14.95 37.38 2.33
N ILE A 420 14.39 36.82 3.40
CA ILE A 420 12.95 36.56 3.55
C ILE A 420 12.47 37.05 4.92
N PRO A 421 12.18 38.37 5.07
CA PRO A 421 11.86 38.97 6.37
C PRO A 421 10.68 38.34 7.11
N SER A 422 9.67 37.84 6.38
CA SER A 422 8.50 37.19 6.96
C SER A 422 8.82 35.90 7.72
N LEU A 423 9.97 35.28 7.46
CA LEU A 423 10.43 34.07 8.16
C LEU A 423 10.64 34.30 9.66
N MET A 424 10.94 35.54 10.06
CA MET A 424 11.17 35.92 11.46
C MET A 424 9.94 35.65 12.35
N LEU A 425 8.73 35.70 11.78
CA LEU A 425 7.47 35.50 12.50
C LEU A 425 7.19 34.03 12.86
N TYR A 426 7.99 33.11 12.33
CA TYR A 426 7.76 31.67 12.47
C TYR A 426 8.83 31.01 13.34
N GLU A 427 8.43 30.01 14.12
CA GLU A 427 9.34 29.27 14.99
C GLU A 427 10.18 28.28 14.16
N PRO A 428 11.51 28.25 14.35
CA PRO A 428 12.39 27.27 13.69
C PRO A 428 12.34 25.87 14.34
N GLU A 429 11.72 25.76 15.52
CA GLU A 429 11.52 24.50 16.27
C GLU A 429 12.83 23.79 16.69
N VAL A 430 13.93 24.54 16.78
CA VAL A 430 15.18 24.05 17.36
C VAL A 430 15.00 23.98 18.88
N PRO A 431 15.06 22.78 19.50
CA PRO A 431 14.78 22.61 20.93
C PRO A 431 15.85 23.28 21.79
N ILE A 432 15.42 24.13 22.73
CA ILE A 432 16.29 24.99 23.54
C ILE A 432 16.86 24.22 24.74
N GLU A 433 16.08 23.30 25.30
CA GLU A 433 16.41 22.57 26.53
C GLU A 433 17.61 21.65 26.36
N ILE A 434 17.82 21.14 25.13
CA ILE A 434 18.89 20.20 24.80
C ILE A 434 20.28 20.83 24.99
N TRP A 435 20.39 22.14 24.79
CA TRP A 435 21.66 22.87 24.88
C TRP A 435 22.18 23.03 26.30
N GLN A 436 21.33 22.76 27.31
CA GLN A 436 21.75 22.73 28.71
C GLN A 436 22.60 21.49 29.06
N ALA A 437 22.68 20.50 28.17
CA ALA A 437 23.48 19.30 28.37
C ALA A 437 24.97 19.49 28.05
N LEU A 438 25.37 20.65 27.48
CA LEU A 438 26.75 20.89 27.05
C LEU A 438 27.72 21.00 28.23
N LEU A 439 28.88 20.33 28.12
CA LEU A 439 30.01 20.47 29.04
C LEU A 439 30.95 21.57 28.55
N LEU A 440 30.72 22.79 29.02
CA LEU A 440 31.52 23.97 28.70
C LEU A 440 32.32 24.43 29.92
N THR A 441 33.61 24.71 29.73
CA THR A 441 34.44 25.38 30.73
C THR A 441 33.94 26.81 30.95
N ALA A 442 33.82 27.23 32.21
CA ALA A 442 33.40 28.60 32.57
C ALA A 442 34.26 29.67 31.87
N GLY A 443 33.62 30.73 31.37
CA GLY A 443 34.27 31.80 30.59
C GLY A 443 33.62 32.02 29.22
N ALA A 444 34.42 32.34 28.20
CA ALA A 444 33.96 32.76 26.86
C ALA A 444 33.00 31.75 26.17
N LYS A 445 33.10 30.46 26.45
CA LYS A 445 32.19 29.45 25.87
C LYS A 445 30.77 29.52 26.45
N ALA A 446 30.64 29.83 27.74
CA ALA A 446 29.33 29.97 28.39
C ALA A 446 28.61 31.24 27.92
N GLU A 447 29.35 32.32 27.67
CA GLU A 447 28.80 33.55 27.07
C GLU A 447 28.25 33.30 25.66
N ARG A 448 29.00 32.55 24.83
CA ARG A 448 28.54 32.15 23.49
C ARG A 448 27.26 31.33 23.54
N LEU A 449 27.17 30.36 24.46
CA LEU A 449 25.93 29.60 24.66
C LEU A 449 24.76 30.50 25.08
N HIS A 450 25.00 31.45 25.99
CA HIS A 450 23.97 32.40 26.42
C HIS A 450 23.44 33.26 25.26
N LEU A 451 24.32 33.74 24.37
CA LEU A 451 23.93 34.50 23.19
C LEU A 451 23.08 33.66 22.23
N PHE A 452 23.46 32.40 22.04
CA PHE A 452 22.71 31.44 21.23
C PHE A 452 21.31 31.13 21.82
N GLU A 453 21.23 30.81 23.12
CA GLU A 453 19.95 30.56 23.80
C GLU A 453 19.04 31.79 23.76
N LYS A 454 19.59 32.98 23.98
CA LYS A 454 18.85 34.25 23.88
C LYS A 454 18.27 34.46 22.49
N TYR A 455 19.00 34.09 21.44
CA TYR A 455 18.52 34.18 20.07
C TYR A 455 17.33 33.24 19.82
N LEU A 456 17.43 31.97 20.23
CA LEU A 456 16.33 31.00 20.11
C LEU A 456 15.09 31.42 20.90
N LEU A 457 15.26 31.84 22.16
CA LEU A 457 14.16 32.33 23.00
C LEU A 457 13.47 33.55 22.38
N ASN A 458 14.21 34.46 21.77
CA ASN A 458 13.62 35.60 21.08
C ASN A 458 12.82 35.16 19.83
N ARG A 459 13.34 34.21 19.04
CA ARG A 459 12.60 33.63 17.90
C ARG A 459 11.31 32.95 18.34
N GLN A 460 11.37 32.16 19.41
CA GLN A 460 10.19 31.48 19.97
C GLN A 460 9.15 32.48 20.49
N ARG A 461 9.58 33.50 21.24
CA ARG A 461 8.69 34.54 21.76
C ARG A 461 7.94 35.28 20.65
N VAL A 462 8.66 35.71 19.60
CA VAL A 462 8.05 36.40 18.44
C VAL A 462 7.01 35.51 17.77
N ALA A 463 7.31 34.23 17.54
CA ALA A 463 6.38 33.30 16.91
C ALA A 463 5.14 33.00 17.79
N GLN A 464 5.32 32.92 19.11
CA GLN A 464 4.23 32.68 20.08
C GLN A 464 3.30 33.89 20.23
N GLU A 465 3.83 35.11 20.23
CA GLU A 465 3.04 36.35 20.29
C GLU A 465 2.02 36.44 19.14
N ASP A 466 2.41 36.00 17.94
CA ASP A 466 1.54 35.99 16.76
C ASP A 466 0.71 34.70 16.60
N GLY A 467 1.00 33.65 17.38
CA GLY A 467 0.34 32.34 17.27
C GLY A 467 0.49 31.71 15.87
N ARG A 468 1.69 31.76 15.29
CA ARG A 468 1.94 31.25 13.94
C ARG A 468 2.06 29.71 13.91
N PRO A 469 1.50 29.04 12.88
CA PRO A 469 1.65 27.59 12.72
C PRO A 469 3.09 27.15 12.40
N SER A 470 3.35 25.85 12.60
CA SER A 470 4.63 25.19 12.33
C SER A 470 5.02 25.22 10.85
N ILE A 471 6.29 25.50 10.55
CA ILE A 471 6.82 25.41 9.18
C ILE A 471 6.90 23.96 8.69
N PHE A 472 7.16 23.00 9.59
CA PHE A 472 7.41 21.61 9.25
C PHE A 472 6.14 20.76 9.18
N ARG A 473 5.04 21.20 9.81
CA ARG A 473 3.80 20.40 9.92
C ARG A 473 2.58 21.04 9.26
N SER A 474 2.53 22.36 9.12
CA SER A 474 1.27 23.07 8.80
C SER A 474 0.98 23.18 7.30
N TYR A 475 0.93 22.06 6.59
CA TYR A 475 0.48 22.01 5.19
C TYR A 475 -1.00 22.40 5.06
N GLY A 476 -1.30 23.39 4.21
CA GLY A 476 -2.68 23.81 3.96
C GLY A 476 -3.37 24.53 5.12
N CYS A 477 -2.61 24.98 6.13
CA CYS A 477 -3.15 25.72 7.26
C CYS A 477 -3.17 27.24 6.99
N SER A 478 -4.23 27.90 7.45
CA SER A 478 -4.31 29.37 7.47
C SER A 478 -3.17 29.98 8.28
N ARG A 479 -2.68 31.16 7.89
CA ARG A 479 -1.56 31.89 8.52
C ARG A 479 -0.22 31.14 8.57
N SER A 480 -0.09 30.01 7.87
CA SER A 480 1.20 29.33 7.72
C SER A 480 2.12 30.11 6.76
N PHE A 481 3.43 29.89 6.91
CA PHE A 481 4.45 30.62 6.13
C PHE A 481 4.20 30.55 4.62
N LEU A 482 3.80 29.37 4.13
CA LEU A 482 3.56 29.14 2.71
C LEU A 482 2.42 30.00 2.16
N ILE A 483 1.36 30.19 2.96
CA ILE A 483 0.18 30.95 2.56
C ILE A 483 0.48 32.44 2.55
N ASP A 484 1.17 32.93 3.59
CA ASP A 484 1.61 34.32 3.65
C ASP A 484 2.58 34.64 2.51
N TYR A 485 3.54 33.75 2.25
CA TYR A 485 4.50 33.89 1.16
C TYR A 485 3.82 33.87 -0.21
N PHE A 486 2.90 32.93 -0.44
CA PHE A 486 2.09 32.86 -1.65
C PHE A 486 1.31 34.16 -1.88
N SER A 487 0.67 34.67 -0.82
CA SER A 487 -0.14 35.90 -0.88
C SER A 487 0.71 37.13 -1.21
N ALA A 488 1.98 37.14 -0.80
CA ALA A 488 2.93 38.21 -1.11
C ALA A 488 3.64 38.05 -2.47
N SER A 489 3.53 36.89 -3.13
CA SER A 489 4.29 36.57 -4.35
C SER A 489 3.40 36.52 -5.61
N PRO A 490 3.46 37.54 -6.48
CA PRO A 490 2.73 37.54 -7.76
C PRO A 490 3.10 36.35 -8.66
N GLU A 491 4.35 35.90 -8.61
CA GLU A 491 4.84 34.78 -9.41
C GLU A 491 4.15 33.46 -9.06
N HIS A 492 3.92 33.21 -7.76
CA HIS A 492 3.19 32.02 -7.30
C HIS A 492 1.71 32.10 -7.65
N GLN A 493 1.10 33.28 -7.55
CA GLN A 493 -0.29 33.50 -7.94
C GLN A 493 -0.50 33.27 -9.44
N GLN A 494 0.42 33.79 -10.27
CA GLN A 494 0.42 33.53 -11.71
C GLN A 494 0.65 32.05 -12.04
N LEU A 495 1.53 31.36 -11.31
CA LEU A 495 1.75 29.92 -11.49
C LEU A 495 0.48 29.12 -11.18
N LYS A 496 -0.23 29.45 -10.09
CA LYS A 496 -1.54 28.85 -9.77
C LYS A 496 -2.54 29.06 -10.89
N ALA A 497 -2.71 30.31 -11.33
CA ALA A 497 -3.66 30.68 -12.38
C ALA A 497 -3.36 29.95 -13.70
N ARG A 498 -2.08 29.82 -14.07
CA ARG A 498 -1.65 29.06 -15.26
C ARG A 498 -2.02 27.58 -15.17
N ILE A 499 -1.72 26.94 -14.03
CA ILE A 499 -2.04 25.51 -13.81
C ILE A 499 -3.56 25.29 -13.86
N GLU A 500 -4.34 26.16 -13.21
CA GLU A 500 -5.80 26.06 -13.19
C GLU A 500 -6.41 26.30 -14.58
N ALA A 501 -5.89 27.26 -15.35
CA ALA A 501 -6.33 27.52 -16.72
C ALA A 501 -6.06 26.31 -17.64
N GLN A 502 -4.86 25.73 -17.57
CA GLN A 502 -4.50 24.54 -18.33
C GLN A 502 -5.36 23.33 -17.93
N ALA A 503 -5.53 23.09 -16.63
CA ALA A 503 -6.39 22.02 -16.11
C ALA A 503 -7.86 22.19 -16.52
N TRP A 504 -8.35 23.43 -16.56
CA TRP A 504 -9.69 23.73 -17.03
C TRP A 504 -9.84 23.41 -18.51
N ALA A 505 -8.90 23.83 -19.36
CA ALA A 505 -8.91 23.54 -20.79
C ALA A 505 -8.88 22.03 -21.07
N GLN A 506 -7.98 21.29 -20.40
CA GLN A 506 -7.89 19.82 -20.50
C GLN A 506 -9.19 19.14 -20.06
N ARG A 507 -9.82 19.62 -18.98
CA ARG A 507 -11.11 19.11 -18.51
C ARG A 507 -12.25 19.38 -19.51
N GLN A 508 -12.29 20.54 -20.15
CA GLN A 508 -13.28 20.83 -21.19
C GLN A 508 -13.09 19.97 -22.44
N GLU A 509 -11.83 19.72 -22.82
CA GLU A 509 -11.51 18.78 -23.90
C GLU A 509 -12.02 17.38 -23.56
N LYS A 510 -11.76 16.91 -22.33
CA LYS A 510 -12.21 15.59 -21.91
C LYS A 510 -13.74 15.43 -21.89
N LYS A 511 -14.47 16.50 -21.55
CA LYS A 511 -15.93 16.54 -21.66
C LYS A 511 -16.41 16.46 -23.11
N ARG A 512 -15.73 17.15 -24.03
CA ARG A 512 -16.03 17.09 -25.47
C ARG A 512 -15.76 15.69 -26.04
N GLU A 513 -14.64 15.09 -25.68
CA GLU A 513 -14.31 13.71 -26.03
C GLU A 513 -15.38 12.73 -25.53
N LEU A 514 -15.83 12.85 -24.27
CA LEU A 514 -16.90 12.01 -23.73
C LEU A 514 -18.21 12.15 -24.52
N ARG A 515 -18.60 13.37 -24.88
CA ARG A 515 -19.82 13.59 -25.67
C ARG A 515 -19.74 12.89 -27.04
N ARG A 516 -18.62 13.06 -27.75
CA ARG A 516 -18.38 12.38 -29.03
C ARG A 516 -18.46 10.86 -28.90
N LEU A 517 -17.83 10.30 -27.87
CA LEU A 517 -17.87 8.85 -27.63
C LEU A 517 -19.28 8.36 -27.27
N LYS A 518 -20.09 9.17 -26.58
CA LYS A 518 -21.50 8.82 -26.30
C LYS A 518 -22.40 8.87 -27.53
N GLU A 519 -22.14 9.78 -28.45
CA GLU A 519 -22.80 9.82 -29.76
C GLU A 519 -22.44 8.57 -30.57
N GLU A 520 -21.15 8.21 -30.61
CA GLU A 520 -20.68 7.00 -31.28
C GLU A 520 -21.27 5.72 -30.64
N TYR A 521 -21.36 5.66 -29.31
CA TYR A 521 -22.02 4.56 -28.60
C TYR A 521 -23.50 4.43 -29.01
N SER A 522 -24.23 5.55 -29.04
CA SER A 522 -25.65 5.56 -29.44
C SER A 522 -25.83 5.06 -30.88
N MET A 523 -24.98 5.50 -31.80
CA MET A 523 -24.97 5.03 -33.20
C MET A 523 -24.75 3.51 -33.29
N TRP A 524 -23.76 2.96 -32.59
CA TRP A 524 -23.53 1.50 -32.59
C TRP A 524 -24.70 0.71 -31.97
N MET A 525 -25.35 1.28 -30.94
CA MET A 525 -26.51 0.66 -30.32
C MET A 525 -27.76 0.69 -31.21
N GLU A 526 -27.96 1.75 -32.01
CA GLU A 526 -29.01 1.82 -33.03
C GLU A 526 -28.82 0.74 -34.10
N GLU A 527 -27.59 0.60 -34.63
CA GLU A 527 -27.22 -0.45 -35.58
C GLU A 527 -27.42 -1.86 -35.00
N TYR A 528 -27.11 -2.05 -33.71
CA TYR A 528 -27.34 -3.32 -33.00
C TYR A 528 -28.85 -3.63 -32.86
N HIS A 529 -29.67 -2.64 -32.52
CA HIS A 529 -31.12 -2.81 -32.38
C HIS A 529 -31.83 -2.95 -33.73
N GLY A 530 -31.29 -2.36 -34.79
CA GLY A 530 -31.81 -2.49 -36.16
C GLY A 530 -31.70 -3.91 -36.72
N ARG A 531 -30.90 -4.79 -36.11
CA ARG A 531 -30.78 -6.20 -36.48
C ARG A 531 -31.46 -7.09 -35.44
N THR A 532 -32.44 -7.88 -35.89
CA THR A 532 -33.21 -8.81 -35.04
C THR A 532 -32.43 -10.08 -34.70
N GLU A 533 -31.63 -10.60 -35.64
CA GLU A 533 -30.95 -11.90 -35.52
C GLU A 533 -29.43 -11.79 -35.67
N CYS A 534 -28.72 -12.76 -35.08
CA CYS A 534 -27.29 -12.92 -35.28
C CYS A 534 -27.03 -13.78 -36.51
N ASP A 535 -25.94 -13.50 -37.23
CA ASP A 535 -25.52 -14.33 -38.35
C ASP A 535 -25.07 -15.71 -37.83
N GLY A 536 -25.61 -16.80 -38.40
CA GLY A 536 -25.23 -18.16 -38.02
C GLY A 536 -25.50 -19.21 -39.09
N TYR A 537 -25.10 -20.45 -38.82
CA TYR A 537 -25.29 -21.62 -39.66
C TYR A 537 -25.63 -22.83 -38.80
N THR A 538 -26.34 -23.81 -39.34
CA THR A 538 -26.65 -25.06 -38.61
C THR A 538 -25.59 -26.11 -38.92
N ARG A 539 -25.05 -26.74 -37.88
CA ARG A 539 -24.12 -27.86 -37.96
C ARG A 539 -24.71 -29.06 -37.25
N GLU A 540 -24.57 -30.26 -37.81
CA GLU A 540 -24.90 -31.48 -37.07
C GLU A 540 -23.78 -31.85 -36.10
N GLU A 541 -24.13 -32.01 -34.83
CA GLU A 541 -23.26 -32.59 -33.80
C GLU A 541 -24.02 -33.75 -33.14
N ASN A 542 -23.47 -34.97 -33.23
CA ASN A 542 -24.07 -36.21 -32.70
C ASN A 542 -25.50 -36.49 -33.19
N GLY A 543 -25.80 -36.23 -34.47
CA GLY A 543 -27.12 -36.45 -35.07
C GLY A 543 -28.18 -35.42 -34.66
N ILE A 544 -27.78 -34.33 -34.00
CA ILE A 544 -28.66 -33.23 -33.62
C ILE A 544 -28.23 -31.97 -34.38
N PRO A 545 -29.16 -31.28 -35.08
CA PRO A 545 -28.86 -29.98 -35.68
C PRO A 545 -28.66 -28.94 -34.57
N VAL A 546 -27.45 -28.40 -34.50
CA VAL A 546 -27.04 -27.34 -33.57
C VAL A 546 -26.83 -26.06 -34.36
N TRP A 547 -27.50 -24.98 -33.96
CA TRP A 547 -27.24 -23.67 -34.54
C TRP A 547 -25.91 -23.12 -34.02
N CYS A 548 -25.01 -22.76 -34.93
CA CYS A 548 -23.69 -22.21 -34.67
C CYS A 548 -23.66 -20.73 -35.08
N HIS A 549 -23.16 -19.89 -34.19
CA HIS A 549 -22.98 -18.47 -34.43
C HIS A 549 -21.74 -18.18 -35.30
N PHE A 550 -21.84 -17.31 -36.31
CA PHE A 550 -20.69 -16.88 -37.10
C PHE A 550 -19.73 -16.03 -36.28
N ARG A 551 -18.43 -16.31 -36.36
CA ARG A 551 -17.40 -15.52 -35.65
C ARG A 551 -17.39 -14.04 -36.05
N ALA A 552 -17.80 -13.73 -37.29
CA ALA A 552 -17.85 -12.38 -37.86
C ALA A 552 -19.27 -11.78 -37.90
N CYS A 553 -20.17 -12.24 -37.02
CA CYS A 553 -21.54 -11.71 -36.94
C CYS A 553 -21.56 -10.19 -36.80
N LEU A 554 -22.24 -9.51 -37.72
CA LEU A 554 -22.27 -8.05 -37.81
C LEU A 554 -22.99 -7.44 -36.60
N ARG A 555 -24.11 -8.04 -36.18
CA ARG A 555 -24.87 -7.61 -35.00
C ARG A 555 -24.01 -7.65 -33.73
N CYS A 556 -23.30 -8.75 -33.50
CA CYS A 556 -22.37 -8.88 -32.38
C CYS A 556 -21.15 -7.96 -32.54
N GLY A 557 -20.73 -7.69 -33.78
CA GLY A 557 -19.70 -6.71 -34.11
C GLY A 557 -20.06 -5.31 -33.63
N TYR A 558 -21.30 -4.85 -33.83
CA TYR A 558 -21.77 -3.55 -33.35
C TYR A 558 -21.81 -3.45 -31.83
N LEU A 559 -22.37 -4.46 -31.15
CA LEU A 559 -22.37 -4.52 -29.69
C LEU A 559 -20.94 -4.49 -29.12
N ASN A 560 -20.04 -5.29 -29.69
CA ASN A 560 -18.64 -5.30 -29.29
C ASN A 560 -17.95 -3.94 -29.52
N LYS A 561 -18.28 -3.22 -30.60
CA LYS A 561 -17.76 -1.85 -30.82
C LYS A 561 -18.27 -0.90 -29.75
N ALA A 562 -19.58 -0.92 -29.46
CA ALA A 562 -20.19 -0.09 -28.42
C ALA A 562 -19.58 -0.36 -27.03
N ASP A 563 -19.44 -1.63 -26.65
CA ASP A 563 -18.94 -2.05 -25.33
C ASP A 563 -17.44 -1.78 -25.14
N ARG A 564 -16.66 -1.69 -26.23
CA ARG A 564 -15.22 -1.41 -26.21
C ARG A 564 -14.89 0.09 -26.19
N LEU A 565 -15.89 0.97 -26.29
CA LEU A 565 -15.64 2.40 -26.18
C LEU A 565 -15.20 2.74 -24.76
N GLU A 566 -13.98 3.25 -24.65
CA GLU A 566 -13.29 3.55 -23.41
C GLU A 566 -12.85 5.01 -23.40
N ILE A 567 -12.77 5.58 -22.20
CA ILE A 567 -12.25 6.92 -21.97
C ILE A 567 -11.42 6.95 -20.69
N ASP A 568 -10.24 7.56 -20.76
CA ASP A 568 -9.42 7.79 -19.57
C ASP A 568 -9.98 8.92 -18.71
N MET A 569 -9.80 8.86 -17.40
CA MET A 569 -10.20 9.93 -16.50
C MET A 569 -9.21 11.10 -16.52
N HIS A 570 -9.75 12.29 -16.27
CA HIS A 570 -8.98 13.50 -16.03
C HIS A 570 -9.05 13.87 -14.53
N GLU A 571 -7.90 13.88 -13.87
CA GLU A 571 -7.75 14.29 -12.47
C GLU A 571 -7.37 15.78 -12.36
N TRP A 572 -8.10 16.55 -11.54
CA TRP A 572 -7.71 17.93 -11.25
C TRP A 572 -6.33 17.96 -10.56
N PRO A 573 -5.37 18.78 -11.02
CA PRO A 573 -3.98 18.68 -10.54
C PRO A 573 -3.77 19.24 -9.13
N LEU A 574 -4.57 20.23 -8.72
CA LEU A 574 -4.45 20.87 -7.40
C LEU A 574 -5.45 20.31 -6.38
N PRO A 575 -5.15 20.39 -5.08
CA PRO A 575 -6.13 20.11 -4.02
C PRO A 575 -7.39 20.97 -4.15
N GLN A 576 -8.51 20.47 -3.64
CA GLN A 576 -9.79 21.21 -3.69
C GLN A 576 -9.83 22.34 -2.65
N HIS A 577 -9.10 22.20 -1.54
CA HIS A 577 -9.02 23.23 -0.51
C HIS A 577 -8.00 24.30 -0.92
N GLU A 578 -8.42 25.57 -0.87
CA GLU A 578 -7.63 26.69 -1.41
C GLU A 578 -6.25 26.81 -0.73
N PHE A 579 -6.17 26.71 0.59
CA PHE A 579 -4.87 26.78 1.28
C PHE A 579 -3.96 25.58 0.95
N GLU A 580 -4.52 24.38 0.78
CA GLU A 580 -3.70 23.22 0.34
C GLU A 580 -3.19 23.43 -1.09
N ALA A 581 -3.99 24.04 -1.97
CA ALA A 581 -3.57 24.38 -3.32
C ALA A 581 -2.45 25.42 -3.31
N GLN A 582 -2.58 26.48 -2.52
CA GLN A 582 -1.54 27.51 -2.36
C GLN A 582 -0.24 26.92 -1.79
N SER A 583 -0.32 26.08 -0.75
CA SER A 583 0.83 25.34 -0.23
C SER A 583 1.46 24.42 -1.29
N THR A 584 0.66 23.72 -2.09
CA THR A 584 1.18 22.90 -3.20
C THR A 584 1.94 23.76 -4.20
N ILE A 585 1.42 24.93 -4.57
CA ILE A 585 2.07 25.84 -5.52
C ILE A 585 3.40 26.38 -4.97
N PHE A 586 3.44 26.75 -3.70
CA PHE A 586 4.69 27.11 -3.04
C PHE A 586 5.72 25.98 -3.13
N GLU A 587 5.34 24.73 -2.86
CA GLU A 587 6.25 23.58 -2.94
C GLU A 587 6.69 23.22 -4.38
N LEU A 588 5.99 23.67 -5.43
CA LEU A 588 6.45 23.55 -6.83
C LEU A 588 7.56 24.54 -7.18
N SER A 589 7.66 25.65 -6.44
CA SER A 589 8.55 26.78 -6.76
C SER A 589 9.18 27.38 -5.50
N VAL A 590 9.64 26.52 -4.59
CA VAL A 590 10.21 26.93 -3.29
C VAL A 590 11.41 27.87 -3.48
N HIS A 591 11.46 28.98 -2.75
CA HIS A 591 12.61 29.88 -2.78
C HIS A 591 13.89 29.14 -2.35
N ALA A 592 14.98 29.27 -3.13
CA ALA A 592 16.22 28.52 -2.90
C ALA A 592 16.76 28.71 -1.47
N ILE A 593 16.89 29.96 -1.01
CA ILE A 593 17.35 30.28 0.36
C ILE A 593 16.47 29.61 1.43
N PHE A 594 15.15 29.61 1.27
CA PHE A 594 14.24 28.96 2.22
C PHE A 594 14.43 27.44 2.23
N SER A 595 14.60 26.82 1.06
CA SER A 595 14.83 25.38 0.97
C SER A 595 16.14 24.96 1.64
N GLU A 596 17.22 25.73 1.45
CA GLU A 596 18.51 25.47 2.10
C GLU A 596 18.41 25.63 3.62
N TRP A 597 17.75 26.68 4.09
CA TRP A 597 17.49 26.92 5.51
C TRP A 597 16.62 25.82 6.13
N ARG A 598 15.52 25.42 5.47
CA ARG A 598 14.57 24.41 5.98
C ARG A 598 15.24 23.04 6.14
N ASP A 599 15.95 22.60 5.10
CA ASP A 599 16.66 21.33 5.11
C ASP A 599 17.79 21.31 6.14
N SER A 600 18.50 22.44 6.30
CA SER A 600 19.59 22.56 7.29
C SER A 600 19.06 22.62 8.71
N THR A 601 17.94 23.31 8.94
CA THR A 601 17.28 23.36 10.25
C THR A 601 16.81 21.97 10.66
N LEU A 602 16.17 21.23 9.74
CA LEU A 602 15.80 19.84 10.00
C LEU A 602 17.01 18.93 10.24
N TYR A 603 18.12 19.17 9.53
CA TYR A 603 19.38 18.47 9.77
C TYR A 603 19.96 18.73 11.16
N VAL A 604 19.93 19.99 11.61
CA VAL A 604 20.34 20.34 12.98
C VAL A 604 19.44 19.62 14.00
N ILE A 605 18.11 19.63 13.82
CA ILE A 605 17.18 19.01 14.76
C ILE A 605 17.36 17.47 14.81
N ASN A 606 17.34 16.79 13.67
CA ASN A 606 17.28 15.32 13.62
C ASN A 606 18.66 14.65 13.64
N ASP A 607 19.66 15.23 12.99
CA ASP A 607 20.96 14.58 12.74
C ASP A 607 22.05 15.08 13.69
N VAL A 608 22.01 16.35 14.08
CA VAL A 608 22.98 16.95 15.02
C VAL A 608 22.48 16.82 16.47
N LEU A 609 21.25 17.27 16.73
CA LEU A 609 20.65 17.24 18.07
C LEU A 609 20.05 15.87 18.43
N LEU A 610 19.99 14.96 17.46
CA LEU A 610 19.46 13.60 17.64
C LEU A 610 18.03 13.60 18.21
N SER A 611 17.21 14.59 17.82
CA SER A 611 15.81 14.65 18.24
C SER A 611 15.03 13.48 17.63
N GLU A 612 14.07 12.95 18.39
CA GLU A 612 13.12 11.94 17.92
C GLU A 612 11.76 12.60 17.68
N GLN A 613 10.87 11.90 16.97
CA GLN A 613 9.49 12.34 16.80
C GLN A 613 8.58 11.53 17.72
N SER A 614 7.45 12.12 18.13
CA SER A 614 6.44 11.43 18.94
C SER A 614 6.00 10.11 18.32
N GLU A 615 5.92 10.08 16.99
CA GLU A 615 5.66 8.90 16.18
C GLU A 615 6.62 8.91 14.98
N ASN A 616 6.96 7.71 14.48
CA ASN A 616 7.74 7.51 13.26
C ASN A 616 6.85 6.86 12.19
N PRO A 617 5.82 7.56 11.67
CA PRO A 617 4.91 7.00 10.69
C PRO A 617 5.63 6.82 9.35
N HIS A 618 6.01 5.58 9.06
CA HIS A 618 6.52 5.21 7.76
C HIS A 618 5.38 5.11 6.74
N PRO A 619 5.56 5.63 5.51
CA PRO A 619 4.51 5.62 4.51
C PRO A 619 4.25 4.19 4.02
N GLN A 620 2.97 3.79 3.96
CA GLN A 620 2.54 2.51 3.37
C GLN A 620 2.64 2.51 1.84
N SER A 621 2.55 3.70 1.22
CA SER A 621 2.81 3.92 -0.20
C SER A 621 3.41 5.29 -0.45
N SER A 622 4.18 5.41 -1.53
CA SER A 622 4.96 6.61 -1.84
C SER A 622 4.49 7.24 -3.16
N HIS A 623 3.87 8.42 -3.05
CA HIS A 623 3.50 9.27 -4.17
C HIS A 623 3.94 10.71 -3.90
N PRO A 624 5.22 11.04 -4.15
CA PRO A 624 5.74 12.38 -3.89
C PRO A 624 5.25 13.37 -4.95
N LEU A 625 5.08 14.64 -4.57
CA LEU A 625 4.62 15.69 -5.48
C LEU A 625 5.52 15.85 -6.71
N ARG A 626 6.84 15.68 -6.54
CA ARG A 626 7.84 15.79 -7.60
C ARG A 626 7.70 14.79 -8.75
N ASP A 627 7.02 13.67 -8.49
CA ASP A 627 6.78 12.59 -9.45
C ASP A 627 5.33 12.61 -9.97
N TYR A 628 4.49 13.56 -9.52
CA TYR A 628 3.10 13.65 -9.95
C TYR A 628 3.00 14.22 -11.37
N PRO A 629 2.63 13.42 -12.39
CA PRO A 629 2.76 13.83 -13.79
C PRO A 629 2.03 15.13 -14.15
N PRO A 630 0.79 15.39 -13.68
CA PRO A 630 0.07 16.63 -14.01
C PRO A 630 0.73 17.92 -13.51
N LEU A 631 1.65 17.85 -12.55
CA LEU A 631 2.37 19.00 -12.02
C LEU A 631 3.88 18.96 -12.31
N HIS A 632 4.37 17.87 -12.90
CA HIS A 632 5.80 17.61 -13.07
C HIS A 632 6.52 18.71 -13.86
N GLU A 633 5.87 19.24 -14.90
CA GLU A 633 6.41 20.28 -15.79
C GLU A 633 6.48 21.69 -15.15
N PHE A 634 5.76 21.90 -14.05
CA PHE A 634 5.68 23.21 -13.39
C PHE A 634 6.72 23.40 -12.28
N PHE A 635 7.53 22.39 -12.01
CA PHE A 635 8.64 22.50 -11.05
C PHE A 635 9.68 23.49 -11.56
N ARG A 636 9.89 24.56 -10.79
CA ARG A 636 10.89 25.60 -11.11
C ARG A 636 12.20 25.43 -10.36
N THR A 637 12.20 24.70 -9.25
CA THR A 637 13.36 24.47 -8.39
C THR A 637 13.83 23.02 -8.44
N GLY A 638 15.03 22.75 -7.91
CA GLY A 638 15.60 21.40 -7.90
C GLY A 638 14.71 20.42 -7.13
N LYS A 639 14.64 19.15 -7.57
CA LYS A 639 13.78 18.13 -6.94
C LYS A 639 14.43 17.37 -5.76
N GLY A 640 15.64 17.78 -5.39
CA GLY A 640 16.53 17.07 -4.47
C GLY A 640 16.44 17.48 -2.99
N TYR A 641 15.48 18.33 -2.61
CA TYR A 641 15.33 18.78 -1.22
C TYR A 641 14.94 17.62 -0.29
N ARG A 642 15.42 17.69 0.95
CA ARG A 642 15.12 16.72 2.00
C ARG A 642 13.65 16.79 2.37
N VAL A 643 13.14 17.99 2.68
CA VAL A 643 11.74 18.20 3.03
C VAL A 643 10.90 18.41 1.77
N HIS A 644 9.92 17.53 1.55
CA HIS A 644 9.00 17.62 0.41
C HIS A 644 7.64 17.01 0.75
N LEU A 645 6.66 17.21 -0.14
CA LEU A 645 5.32 16.67 0.02
C LEU A 645 5.21 15.23 -0.50
N LEU A 646 4.65 14.35 0.33
CA LEU A 646 4.38 12.95 0.01
C LEU A 646 2.94 12.59 0.32
N SER A 647 2.34 11.74 -0.52
CA SER A 647 1.02 11.16 -0.27
C SER A 647 1.07 9.65 -0.23
N GLU A 648 0.39 9.07 0.75
CA GLU A 648 0.13 7.63 0.76
C GLU A 648 -1.04 7.26 -0.17
N THR A 649 -1.95 8.19 -0.44
CA THR A 649 -3.09 7.91 -1.32
C THR A 649 -2.64 7.94 -2.77
N LYS A 650 -2.86 6.86 -3.53
CA LYS A 650 -2.58 6.81 -4.97
C LYS A 650 -3.34 7.90 -5.75
N PRO A 651 -2.72 8.56 -6.76
CA PRO A 651 -3.46 9.41 -7.68
C PRO A 651 -4.48 8.58 -8.47
N ASN A 652 -5.57 9.21 -8.92
CA ASN A 652 -6.63 8.53 -9.66
C ASN A 652 -6.12 7.98 -11.01
N ILE A 653 -5.26 8.75 -11.68
CA ILE A 653 -4.70 8.43 -13.00
C ILE A 653 -3.83 7.16 -13.06
N ILE A 654 -3.30 6.68 -11.93
CA ILE A 654 -2.52 5.42 -11.89
C ILE A 654 -3.31 4.23 -11.34
N THR A 655 -4.56 4.44 -10.94
CA THR A 655 -5.38 3.35 -10.41
C THR A 655 -5.91 2.46 -11.53
N HIS A 656 -6.26 1.22 -11.20
CA HIS A 656 -6.92 0.29 -12.13
C HIS A 656 -8.27 0.81 -12.69
N ARG A 657 -8.79 1.90 -12.12
CA ARG A 657 -10.04 2.55 -12.53
C ARG A 657 -9.82 3.69 -13.52
N ARG A 658 -8.57 3.99 -13.91
CA ARG A 658 -8.25 5.15 -14.77
C ARG A 658 -9.05 5.18 -16.07
N THR A 659 -9.34 4.01 -16.63
CA THR A 659 -10.05 3.86 -17.89
C THR A 659 -11.48 3.38 -17.60
N LEU A 660 -12.45 4.12 -18.11
CA LEU A 660 -13.87 3.91 -17.88
C LEU A 660 -14.56 3.54 -19.19
N TYR A 661 -15.54 2.64 -19.13
CA TYR A 661 -16.37 2.31 -20.28
C TYR A 661 -17.47 3.35 -20.50
N VAL A 662 -17.57 3.84 -21.73
CA VAL A 662 -18.45 4.96 -22.12
C VAL A 662 -19.92 4.69 -21.84
N HIS A 663 -20.36 3.45 -22.01
CA HIS A 663 -21.73 3.01 -21.75
C HIS A 663 -22.17 3.22 -20.29
N SER A 664 -21.20 3.35 -19.37
CA SER A 664 -21.45 3.42 -17.93
C SER A 664 -20.97 4.70 -17.26
N CYS A 665 -20.18 5.57 -17.89
CA CYS A 665 -19.63 6.75 -17.20
C CYS A 665 -20.45 8.04 -17.43
N THR A 666 -20.40 8.96 -16.47
CA THR A 666 -20.87 10.35 -16.58
C THR A 666 -19.69 11.32 -16.67
N GLU A 667 -19.96 12.61 -16.90
CA GLU A 667 -18.92 13.63 -16.85
C GLU A 667 -18.22 13.69 -15.48
N SER A 668 -18.94 13.44 -14.36
CA SER A 668 -18.35 13.45 -13.02
C SER A 668 -17.43 12.25 -12.77
N ASP A 669 -17.72 11.12 -13.41
CA ASP A 669 -16.90 9.90 -13.32
C ASP A 669 -15.58 10.10 -14.07
N VAL A 670 -15.61 10.80 -15.21
CA VAL A 670 -14.43 11.10 -16.04
C VAL A 670 -13.61 12.26 -15.45
N CYS A 671 -14.27 13.31 -14.96
CA CYS A 671 -13.61 14.51 -14.45
C CYS A 671 -13.54 14.48 -12.92
N VAL A 672 -12.48 13.86 -12.39
CA VAL A 672 -12.33 13.60 -10.95
C VAL A 672 -11.48 14.66 -10.25
N ASN A 673 -11.71 14.85 -8.96
CA ASN A 673 -10.87 15.69 -8.12
C ASN A 673 -9.54 14.98 -7.80
N LYS A 674 -8.55 15.74 -7.35
CA LYS A 674 -7.26 15.21 -6.90
C LYS A 674 -7.45 14.14 -5.81
N GLY A 675 -6.87 12.98 -6.04
CA GLY A 675 -6.87 11.83 -5.12
C GLY A 675 -5.77 11.90 -4.07
N LEU A 676 -4.66 12.59 -4.36
CA LEU A 676 -3.52 12.73 -3.47
C LEU A 676 -3.85 13.58 -2.24
N ARG A 677 -3.40 13.13 -1.07
CA ARG A 677 -3.42 13.87 0.20
C ARG A 677 -1.99 14.02 0.68
N TYR A 678 -1.46 15.24 0.62
CA TYR A 678 -0.07 15.50 0.95
C TYR A 678 0.13 15.78 2.43
N GLN A 679 1.29 15.37 2.91
CA GLN A 679 1.88 15.75 4.18
C GLN A 679 3.38 15.97 3.97
N TYR A 680 4.01 16.71 4.87
CA TYR A 680 5.45 16.91 4.83
C TYR A 680 6.21 15.65 5.22
N PHE A 681 7.27 15.38 4.48
CA PHE A 681 8.03 14.15 4.56
C PHE A 681 9.52 14.43 4.57
N ASP A 682 10.25 13.75 5.46
CA ASP A 682 11.70 13.76 5.50
C ASP A 682 12.25 12.69 4.56
N GLY A 683 12.70 13.10 3.37
CA GLY A 683 13.27 12.22 2.37
C GLY A 683 14.56 11.50 2.79
N SER A 684 15.29 12.02 3.79
CA SER A 684 16.52 11.40 4.28
C SER A 684 16.24 10.30 5.31
N ARG A 685 15.20 10.46 6.14
CA ARG A 685 14.85 9.49 7.19
C ARG A 685 13.73 8.53 6.82
N GLY A 686 12.87 8.90 5.86
CA GLY A 686 11.82 8.03 5.34
C GLY A 686 10.51 8.03 6.16
N TRP A 687 10.18 9.13 6.84
CA TRP A 687 8.98 9.28 7.67
C TRP A 687 8.29 10.64 7.46
N PHE A 688 7.02 10.74 7.84
CA PHE A 688 6.34 12.05 7.89
C PHE A 688 6.87 12.93 9.03
N LEU A 689 6.73 14.25 8.87
CA LEU A 689 7.15 15.24 9.85
C LEU A 689 6.05 15.49 10.88
N GLU A 690 6.40 15.29 12.14
CA GLU A 690 5.60 15.39 13.35
C GLU A 690 6.31 16.26 14.40
N GLN A 691 5.83 16.26 15.65
CA GLN A 691 6.42 17.04 16.72
C GLN A 691 7.81 16.49 17.08
N PHE A 692 8.83 17.35 17.04
CA PHE A 692 10.18 17.02 17.47
C PHE A 692 10.28 17.03 19.00
N LEU A 693 10.84 15.96 19.55
CA LEU A 693 11.03 15.75 20.98
C LEU A 693 12.52 15.62 21.32
N PRO A 694 12.99 16.28 22.39
CA PRO A 694 14.32 16.09 22.93
C PRO A 694 14.60 14.63 23.30
N THR A 695 15.77 14.11 22.91
CA THR A 695 16.20 12.77 23.31
C THR A 695 17.25 12.80 24.41
N LYS A 696 17.37 11.67 25.12
CA LYS A 696 18.48 11.43 26.06
C LYS A 696 19.82 11.19 25.34
N GLY A 697 19.80 10.91 24.03
CA GLY A 697 20.98 10.59 23.24
C GLY A 697 22.04 11.69 23.27
N LEU A 698 21.61 12.95 23.19
CA LEU A 698 22.53 14.08 23.26
C LEU A 698 23.14 14.27 24.66
N SER A 699 22.35 14.06 25.72
CA SER A 699 22.89 14.04 27.08
C SER A 699 23.97 12.96 27.25
N HIS A 700 23.83 11.80 26.60
CA HIS A 700 24.86 10.76 26.66
C HIS A 700 26.16 11.19 25.97
N LEU A 701 26.08 11.88 24.83
CA LEU A 701 27.21 12.38 24.06
C LEU A 701 27.98 13.47 24.81
N CYS A 702 27.27 14.32 25.55
CA CYS A 702 27.83 15.42 26.32
C CYS A 702 28.02 15.08 27.81
N THR A 703 28.12 13.80 28.19
CA THR A 703 28.42 13.42 29.58
C THR A 703 29.71 12.63 29.67
N LEU A 704 30.57 12.97 30.66
CA LEU A 704 31.79 12.22 30.97
C LEU A 704 31.50 10.75 31.23
N SER A 705 32.22 9.87 30.54
CA SER A 705 32.17 8.43 30.78
C SER A 705 32.91 8.11 32.07
N LEU A 706 32.18 7.60 33.07
CA LEU A 706 32.73 7.20 34.36
C LEU A 706 33.06 5.70 34.35
N SER A 707 34.28 5.33 34.75
CA SER A 707 34.72 3.93 34.80
C SER A 707 34.12 3.14 35.97
N GLY A 708 33.88 1.84 35.76
CA GLY A 708 33.68 0.85 36.84
C GLY A 708 32.62 1.24 37.89
N ARG A 709 33.02 1.31 39.16
CA ARG A 709 32.15 1.52 40.34
C ARG A 709 31.33 2.82 40.23
N ALA A 710 31.92 3.87 39.67
CA ALA A 710 31.30 5.19 39.51
C ALA A 710 30.22 5.27 38.41
N HIS A 711 29.95 4.21 37.63
CA HIS A 711 28.90 4.24 36.61
C HIS A 711 27.53 4.60 37.20
N LYS A 712 27.23 4.17 38.44
CA LYS A 712 25.98 4.50 39.14
C LYS A 712 25.81 6.00 39.43
N LEU A 713 26.88 6.81 39.32
CA LEU A 713 26.85 8.27 39.47
C LEU A 713 26.41 8.98 38.19
N ARG A 714 26.54 8.33 37.03
CA ARG A 714 26.18 8.90 35.73
C ARG A 714 24.74 9.40 35.68
N ARG A 715 23.79 8.69 36.30
CA ARG A 715 22.38 9.09 36.38
C ARG A 715 22.13 10.41 37.12
N PHE A 716 22.98 10.72 38.12
CA PHE A 716 22.92 11.97 38.88
C PHE A 716 23.48 13.13 38.07
N ILE A 717 24.53 12.90 37.28
CA ILE A 717 25.08 13.87 36.33
C ILE A 717 24.08 14.12 35.18
N MET A 718 23.44 13.07 34.68
CA MET A 718 22.43 13.13 33.61
C MET A 718 21.03 13.55 34.08
N ARG A 719 20.83 13.86 35.37
CA ARG A 719 19.54 14.28 35.95
C ARG A 719 18.37 13.32 35.65
N THR A 720 18.64 12.01 35.70
CA THR A 720 17.63 10.94 35.53
C THR A 720 17.45 10.19 36.85
N TRP A 721 16.33 10.42 37.53
CA TRP A 721 16.24 10.24 38.99
C TRP A 721 15.54 8.94 39.43
N HIS A 722 16.25 8.06 40.14
CA HIS A 722 15.69 7.04 41.04
C HIS A 722 16.67 6.77 42.20
N CYS A 723 16.18 6.76 43.45
CA CYS A 723 16.99 6.53 44.65
C CYS A 723 17.47 5.07 44.72
N PRO A 724 18.79 4.79 44.76
CA PRO A 724 19.30 3.44 44.96
C PRO A 724 19.02 2.89 46.37
N GLU A 725 18.69 1.60 46.46
CA GLU A 725 18.32 0.91 47.74
C GLU A 725 19.40 0.94 48.82
N TYR A 726 20.69 1.10 48.45
CA TYR A 726 21.81 1.11 49.37
C TYR A 726 22.16 2.51 49.93
N MET A 727 21.39 3.55 49.58
CA MET A 727 21.67 4.95 49.92
C MET A 727 20.56 5.53 50.80
N SER A 728 20.94 6.26 51.86
CA SER A 728 19.94 6.95 52.71
C SER A 728 19.28 8.11 51.95
N LEU A 729 18.03 8.44 52.30
CA LEU A 729 17.29 9.49 51.60
C LEU A 729 17.97 10.88 51.70
N SER A 730 18.65 11.14 52.82
CA SER A 730 19.45 12.35 53.04
C SER A 730 20.72 12.39 52.19
N GLU A 731 21.40 11.24 52.04
CA GLU A 731 22.60 11.09 51.22
C GLU A 731 22.25 11.20 49.73
N TYR A 732 21.12 10.59 49.32
CA TYR A 732 20.56 10.73 47.98
C TYR A 732 20.20 12.19 47.67
N LYS A 733 19.51 12.88 48.58
CA LYS A 733 19.13 14.28 48.39
C LYS A 733 20.35 15.19 48.26
N ALA A 734 21.36 15.00 49.10
CA ALA A 734 22.62 15.73 49.02
C ALA A 734 23.35 15.49 47.68
N LEU A 735 23.41 14.24 47.23
CA LEU A 735 24.03 13.86 45.96
C LEU A 735 23.26 14.41 44.74
N ALA A 736 21.94 14.45 44.84
CA ALA A 736 21.05 15.01 43.82
C ALA A 736 21.12 16.54 43.72
N GLU A 737 21.36 17.22 44.85
CA GLU A 737 21.50 18.68 44.93
C GLU A 737 22.84 19.17 44.37
N LEU A 738 23.90 18.35 44.39
CA LEU A 738 25.23 18.74 43.88
C LEU A 738 25.22 19.32 42.46
N PRO A 739 24.57 18.71 41.45
CA PRO A 739 24.47 19.27 40.09
C PRO A 739 23.25 20.18 39.86
N TYR A 740 22.48 20.51 40.91
CA TYR A 740 21.21 21.22 40.79
C TYR A 740 21.39 22.74 40.87
N GLY A 741 20.86 23.47 39.88
CA GLY A 741 20.82 24.94 39.85
C GLY A 741 22.18 25.62 39.65
N TYR A 742 22.37 26.31 38.52
CA TYR A 742 23.65 26.95 38.17
C TYR A 742 24.14 28.00 39.20
N ASN A 743 23.21 28.71 39.87
CA ASN A 743 23.54 29.70 40.91
C ASN A 743 23.88 29.08 42.27
N ILE A 744 23.43 27.85 42.53
CA ILE A 744 23.54 27.20 43.84
C ILE A 744 24.44 25.97 43.81
N GLN A 745 24.95 25.58 42.65
CA GLN A 745 25.84 24.44 42.47
C GLN A 745 27.10 24.57 43.35
N TRP A 746 27.77 25.72 43.29
CA TRP A 746 28.96 25.96 44.12
C TRP A 746 28.65 25.99 45.61
N GLN A 747 27.49 26.53 46.00
CA GLN A 747 27.04 26.51 47.39
C GLN A 747 26.73 25.08 47.86
N SER A 748 26.15 24.26 46.99
CA SER A 748 25.85 22.85 47.27
C SER A 748 27.14 22.02 47.40
N ILE A 749 28.13 22.28 46.54
CA ILE A 749 29.48 21.69 46.64
C ILE A 749 30.15 22.14 47.95
N LEU A 750 30.15 23.44 48.25
CA LEU A 750 30.70 24.00 49.50
C LEU A 750 30.03 23.39 50.74
N ASN A 751 28.70 23.23 50.72
CA ASN A 751 27.97 22.59 51.81
C ASN A 751 28.40 21.14 52.01
N GLN A 752 28.67 20.37 50.94
CA GLN A 752 29.18 19.00 51.05
C GLN A 752 30.65 18.94 51.47
N LEU A 753 31.46 19.94 51.12
CA LEU A 753 32.85 20.04 51.60
C LEU A 753 32.91 20.41 53.08
N ALA A 754 32.03 21.31 53.55
CA ALA A 754 31.97 21.76 54.94
C ALA A 754 31.26 20.75 55.86
N MET A 755 30.19 20.10 55.37
CA MET A 755 29.39 19.12 56.10
C MET A 755 29.07 17.92 55.18
N PRO A 756 30.01 16.97 55.00
CA PRO A 756 29.83 15.86 54.08
C PRO A 756 28.69 14.95 54.54
N ARG A 757 27.63 14.90 53.73
CA ARG A 757 26.52 13.94 53.86
C ARG A 757 26.61 12.80 52.86
N ILE A 758 27.46 12.97 51.85
CA ILE A 758 27.72 12.01 50.77
C ILE A 758 28.95 11.21 51.14
N ASP A 759 28.81 9.89 51.28
CA ASP A 759 29.95 9.00 51.42
C ASP A 759 30.40 8.48 50.04
N PHE A 760 31.41 9.14 49.47
CA PHE A 760 32.00 8.73 48.20
C PHE A 760 32.68 7.35 48.25
N ASN A 761 32.95 6.79 49.44
CA ASN A 761 33.53 5.44 49.56
C ASN A 761 32.48 4.34 49.34
N LYS A 762 31.18 4.65 49.44
CA LYS A 762 30.09 3.71 49.13
C LYS A 762 29.77 3.60 47.63
N MET A 763 30.47 4.37 46.78
CA MET A 763 30.17 4.54 45.36
C MET A 763 31.03 3.71 44.43
#